data_AF-A0A1E3P1U5-F1
#
_entry.id   AF-A0A1E3P1U5-F1
#
_cell.length_a   1.000
_cell.length_b   1.000
_cell.length_c   1.000
_cell.angle_alpha   90.00
_cell.angle_beta   90.00
_cell.angle_gamma   90.00
#
_symmetry.space_group_name_H-M   'P 1'
#
loop_
_entity.id
_entity.type
_entity.pdbx_description
1 polymer ?
#
loop_
_entity_poly.entity_id
_entity_poly.type
_entity_poly.pdbx_seq_one_letter_code
_entity_poly.pdbx_strand_id
1 'polypeptide(L)'
;MGRILHSLGLVEIIVLREMSLNKGKSYLAEFWPYSTAEAKEHYAISRKDATKSKRPSQSDATFDEFAGVFKNQLLEFYTSKQRKLNLNVHDLYKYVFQDYSRVFKLLDNGTILLLAHCELKNLSPKDTPYILGIFECLLNETTKQKHFDDTHSKDQIPSQDDYLLVMKPIGILLINHLKYNKLSTDKLESVATFTCKVIQHCLSTTALLDAWFDVALKEPDVVYLLFKNRLPANCFPPYEIAKDFLFMGDLLFQISKEALLSIVLASGFNKNLENWILMSEFPGLVITGLLSNFNQICYNEILLSNYKNDFDEILLENENFKEFNEYIKFIMDILSYSTHDSVKIVFLNCFQSRFINPVLEYYSLNDTYHVNIIFLLSHTINQLISIPEFSRSCPITQFIVEELIEKCIDTSTPNKTSLIDIFKDALLQPTENTILTISSFNLLSSFCKARQVSLVLKLFGFEPFIVDIGACVIKSDSNTNDLCNLVKLIEHGEPSYKTVLVDKLEEGYTWIYKVGKNGDPQNPTSSRTWLKFDFSKELPLLILSHFVRFFTNPYTVNRSLLNLLKCITSFNHGKIFDFVLNDTSGPTETFFYEIFTFLWESLEDYSSKYYCGRVVAPIVTPTSHILYLFRSYDKVIADNLEEWYKQGAKNPIKLETLALNMELFKGFVIDLYSIHKTRNLEHRVFQKLETSKSHEIS
;
A
#
# COMPACT_ATOMS: atom_id res chain seq x y z
N MET A 1 35.05 12.72 -8.63
CA MET A 1 33.60 12.78 -8.37
C MET A 1 32.80 11.71 -9.11
N GLY A 2 32.93 11.52 -10.43
CA GLY A 2 32.18 10.48 -11.16
C GLY A 2 32.37 9.02 -10.68
N ARG A 3 33.55 8.65 -10.16
CA ARG A 3 33.79 7.30 -9.59
C ARG A 3 33.23 7.10 -8.17
N ILE A 4 32.97 8.18 -7.43
CA ILE A 4 32.40 8.13 -6.07
C ILE A 4 30.86 8.06 -6.16
N LEU A 5 30.25 8.74 -7.12
CA LEU A 5 28.81 8.63 -7.42
C LEU A 5 28.45 7.23 -7.95
N HIS A 6 29.32 6.64 -8.78
CA HIS A 6 29.12 5.27 -9.29
C HIS A 6 29.33 4.19 -8.22
N SER A 7 30.17 4.45 -7.20
CA SER A 7 30.33 3.54 -6.05
C SER A 7 29.19 3.67 -5.04
N LEU A 8 28.63 4.88 -4.85
CA LEU A 8 27.47 5.10 -3.99
C LEU A 8 26.21 4.44 -4.55
N GLY A 9 25.93 4.55 -5.86
CA GLY A 9 24.82 3.84 -6.49
C GLY A 9 24.95 2.31 -6.46
N LEU A 10 26.18 1.78 -6.57
CA LEU A 10 26.44 0.33 -6.41
C LEU A 10 26.23 -0.15 -4.98
N VAL A 11 26.64 0.65 -3.98
CA VAL A 11 26.40 0.34 -2.56
C VAL A 11 24.91 0.42 -2.25
N GLU A 12 24.19 1.39 -2.78
CA GLU A 12 22.73 1.52 -2.61
C GLU A 12 21.97 0.35 -3.24
N ILE A 13 22.37 -0.09 -4.44
CA ILE A 13 21.81 -1.29 -5.09
C ILE A 13 22.16 -2.56 -4.30
N ILE A 14 23.38 -2.69 -3.76
CA ILE A 14 23.78 -3.84 -2.94
C ILE A 14 23.01 -3.86 -1.61
N VAL A 15 22.83 -2.70 -0.96
CA VAL A 15 22.06 -2.56 0.28
C VAL A 15 20.57 -2.81 0.03
N LEU A 16 19.99 -2.31 -1.07
CA LEU A 16 18.61 -2.60 -1.45
C LEU A 16 18.43 -4.08 -1.80
N ARG A 17 19.41 -4.70 -2.47
CA ARG A 17 19.42 -6.13 -2.77
C ARG A 17 19.57 -6.97 -1.50
N GLU A 18 20.44 -6.59 -0.56
CA GLU A 18 20.59 -7.25 0.75
C GLU A 18 19.38 -7.04 1.64
N MET A 19 18.78 -5.84 1.65
CA MET A 19 17.53 -5.57 2.36
C MET A 19 16.35 -6.33 1.75
N SER A 20 16.30 -6.49 0.42
CA SER A 20 15.30 -7.31 -0.26
C SER A 20 15.54 -8.80 -0.03
N LEU A 21 16.80 -9.25 0.01
CA LEU A 21 17.17 -10.62 0.36
C LEU A 21 16.89 -10.89 1.84
N ASN A 22 17.12 -9.94 2.73
CA ASN A 22 16.86 -10.06 4.15
C ASN A 22 15.38 -9.92 4.47
N LYS A 23 14.62 -9.07 3.76
CA LYS A 23 13.14 -9.07 3.79
C LYS A 23 12.58 -10.35 3.19
N GLY A 24 13.14 -10.86 2.10
CA GLY A 24 12.76 -12.15 1.53
C GLY A 24 13.10 -13.31 2.47
N LYS A 25 14.23 -13.28 3.17
CA LYS A 25 14.62 -14.26 4.19
C LYS A 25 13.82 -14.12 5.48
N SER A 26 13.51 -12.90 5.93
CA SER A 26 12.62 -12.63 7.07
C SER A 26 11.18 -13.02 6.74
N TYR A 27 10.71 -12.77 5.52
CA TYR A 27 9.41 -13.20 5.02
C TYR A 27 9.36 -14.73 4.91
N LEU A 28 10.40 -15.35 4.34
CA LEU A 28 10.57 -16.80 4.39
C LEU A 28 10.61 -17.28 5.85
N ALA A 29 11.25 -16.59 6.79
CA ALA A 29 11.28 -17.00 8.19
C ALA A 29 9.95 -16.78 8.96
N GLU A 30 9.19 -15.73 8.63
CA GLU A 30 7.88 -15.37 9.21
C GLU A 30 6.72 -16.18 8.60
N PHE A 31 6.83 -16.63 7.35
CA PHE A 31 5.85 -17.49 6.66
C PHE A 31 6.28 -18.96 6.58
N TRP A 32 7.49 -19.27 7.07
CA TRP A 32 7.92 -20.62 7.43
C TRP A 32 7.78 -20.96 8.93
N PRO A 33 6.70 -20.58 9.66
CA PRO A 33 6.44 -21.14 10.98
C PRO A 33 5.59 -22.41 10.88
N TYR A 34 5.27 -22.96 9.71
CA TYR A 34 4.63 -24.28 9.59
C TYR A 34 5.62 -25.47 9.60
N SER A 35 6.70 -25.34 10.38
CA SER A 35 7.31 -26.50 11.06
C SER A 35 6.87 -26.62 12.53
N THR A 36 5.91 -25.80 12.98
CA THR A 36 5.45 -25.78 14.36
C THR A 36 4.66 -27.04 14.75
N ALA A 37 4.76 -27.33 16.04
CA ALA A 37 4.55 -28.61 16.70
C ALA A 37 3.18 -29.28 16.50
N GLU A 38 2.17 -28.58 16.00
CA GLU A 38 0.79 -29.09 15.83
C GLU A 38 0.62 -29.94 14.56
N ALA A 39 1.34 -29.61 13.47
CA ALA A 39 1.43 -30.52 12.31
C ALA A 39 2.19 -31.79 12.70
N LYS A 40 3.15 -31.69 13.64
CA LYS A 40 3.81 -32.85 14.24
C LYS A 40 2.86 -33.68 15.11
N GLU A 41 1.80 -33.13 15.71
CA GLU A 41 0.82 -33.89 16.49
C GLU A 41 -0.22 -34.59 15.62
N HIS A 42 -0.75 -33.94 14.58
CA HIS A 42 -1.61 -34.62 13.60
C HIS A 42 -0.83 -35.64 12.73
N TYR A 43 0.44 -35.38 12.39
CA TYR A 43 1.33 -36.40 11.81
C TYR A 43 1.84 -37.43 12.85
N ALA A 44 1.88 -37.13 14.15
CA ALA A 44 2.26 -38.10 15.18
C ALA A 44 1.17 -39.15 15.40
N ILE A 45 -0.10 -38.76 15.25
CA ILE A 45 -1.24 -39.67 15.32
C ILE A 45 -1.23 -40.63 14.11
N SER A 46 -0.83 -40.16 12.92
CA SER A 46 -0.56 -41.02 11.74
C SER A 46 0.75 -41.84 11.86
N ARG A 47 1.80 -41.30 12.51
CA ARG A 47 3.06 -42.01 12.77
C ARG A 47 2.92 -43.16 13.75
N LYS A 48 2.04 -43.10 14.76
CA LYS A 48 1.92 -44.18 15.76
C LYS A 48 1.33 -45.46 15.18
N ASP A 49 0.55 -45.37 14.10
CA ASP A 49 0.03 -46.55 13.39
C ASP A 49 1.01 -47.07 12.31
N ALA A 50 1.86 -46.21 11.73
CA ALA A 50 2.85 -46.63 10.73
C ALA A 50 4.19 -47.13 11.32
N THR A 51 4.60 -46.68 12.52
CA THR A 51 5.91 -46.98 13.10
C THR A 51 5.97 -48.28 13.92
N LYS A 52 4.86 -49.01 14.07
CA LYS A 52 4.84 -50.39 14.58
C LYS A 52 4.86 -51.46 13.49
N SER A 53 5.03 -51.08 12.23
CA SER A 53 5.38 -52.02 11.17
C SER A 53 6.91 -52.14 11.11
N LYS A 54 7.43 -53.31 11.49
CA LYS A 54 8.82 -53.73 11.23
C LYS A 54 9.22 -53.23 9.84
N ARG A 55 10.35 -52.52 9.71
CA ARG A 55 11.01 -52.25 8.42
C ARG A 55 11.00 -53.56 7.61
N PRO A 56 10.20 -53.69 6.54
CA PRO A 56 10.50 -54.67 5.54
C PRO A 56 11.60 -54.02 4.72
N SER A 57 12.77 -54.63 4.71
CA SER A 57 13.66 -54.59 3.56
C SER A 57 12.91 -55.20 2.36
N GLN A 58 11.88 -54.53 1.85
CA GLN A 58 11.33 -54.80 0.53
C GLN A 58 12.34 -54.23 -0.46
N SER A 59 13.02 -55.13 -1.15
CA SER A 59 14.10 -54.84 -2.08
C SER A 59 13.65 -53.84 -3.15
N ASP A 60 14.58 -53.01 -3.64
CA ASP A 60 14.35 -52.14 -4.80
C ASP A 60 13.68 -52.88 -5.96
N ALA A 61 13.99 -54.17 -6.15
CA ALA A 61 13.37 -55.03 -7.13
C ALA A 61 11.82 -55.11 -7.01
N THR A 62 11.27 -55.10 -5.78
CA THR A 62 9.81 -55.12 -5.58
C THR A 62 9.15 -53.81 -5.95
N PHE A 63 9.83 -52.68 -5.75
CA PHE A 63 9.34 -51.37 -6.19
C PHE A 63 9.45 -51.22 -7.71
N ASP A 64 10.56 -51.66 -8.30
CA ASP A 64 10.78 -51.58 -9.76
C ASP A 64 9.77 -52.45 -10.53
N GLU A 65 9.46 -53.65 -10.01
CA GLU A 65 8.40 -54.51 -10.55
C GLU A 65 7.02 -53.85 -10.44
N PHE A 66 6.68 -53.31 -9.26
CA PHE A 66 5.42 -52.60 -9.06
C PHE A 66 5.29 -51.37 -9.96
N ALA A 67 6.32 -50.54 -10.05
CA ALA A 67 6.35 -49.35 -10.90
C ALA A 67 6.23 -49.71 -12.39
N GLY A 68 6.87 -50.81 -12.82
CA GLY A 68 6.73 -51.35 -14.17
C GLY A 68 5.30 -51.81 -14.48
N VAL A 69 4.66 -52.55 -13.57
CA VAL A 69 3.25 -52.96 -13.70
C VAL A 69 2.33 -51.74 -13.73
N PHE A 70 2.56 -50.78 -12.84
CA PHE A 70 1.77 -49.54 -12.76
C PHE A 70 1.88 -48.71 -14.04
N LYS A 71 3.10 -48.57 -14.60
CA LYS A 71 3.33 -47.93 -15.89
C LYS A 71 2.55 -48.59 -17.02
N ASN A 72 2.57 -49.92 -17.09
CA ASN A 72 1.82 -50.65 -18.12
C ASN A 72 0.31 -50.45 -17.98
N GLN A 73 -0.21 -50.41 -16.75
CA GLN A 73 -1.63 -50.09 -16.50
C GLN A 73 -1.99 -48.67 -16.95
N LEU A 74 -1.10 -47.69 -16.73
CA LEU A 74 -1.28 -46.33 -17.26
C LEU A 74 -1.29 -46.32 -18.80
N LEU A 75 -0.38 -47.04 -19.45
CA LEU A 75 -0.34 -47.14 -20.91
C LEU A 75 -1.61 -47.82 -21.47
N GLU A 76 -2.08 -48.87 -20.82
CA GLU A 76 -3.36 -49.52 -21.14
C GLU A 76 -4.54 -48.56 -20.98
N PHE A 77 -4.54 -47.70 -19.96
CA PHE A 77 -5.58 -46.69 -19.78
C PHE A 77 -5.64 -45.68 -20.94
N TYR A 78 -4.49 -45.26 -21.48
CA TYR A 78 -4.46 -44.33 -22.62
C TYR A 78 -4.78 -44.99 -23.96
N THR A 79 -4.51 -46.30 -24.10
CA THR A 79 -4.67 -47.03 -25.36
C THR A 79 -6.01 -47.75 -25.47
N SER A 80 -6.55 -48.25 -24.36
CA SER A 80 -7.89 -48.83 -24.27
C SER A 80 -8.89 -47.72 -23.94
N LYS A 81 -10.05 -47.66 -24.61
CA LYS A 81 -11.10 -46.64 -24.39
C LYS A 81 -11.79 -46.76 -23.01
N GLN A 82 -11.11 -47.24 -21.97
CA GLN A 82 -11.63 -47.35 -20.61
C GLN A 82 -11.89 -45.95 -20.03
N ARG A 83 -13.08 -45.75 -19.46
CA ARG A 83 -13.52 -44.44 -18.94
C ARG A 83 -13.15 -44.19 -17.47
N LYS A 84 -12.65 -45.19 -16.74
CA LYS A 84 -12.31 -45.07 -15.31
C LYS A 84 -10.95 -45.69 -15.02
N LEU A 85 -10.09 -44.89 -14.41
CA LEU A 85 -8.76 -45.28 -13.95
C LEU A 85 -8.90 -45.97 -12.59
N ASN A 86 -8.83 -47.31 -12.54
CA ASN A 86 -8.75 -48.08 -11.29
C ASN A 86 -7.28 -48.38 -10.97
N LEU A 87 -6.49 -47.35 -10.72
CA LEU A 87 -5.08 -47.50 -10.32
C LEU A 87 -4.93 -47.48 -8.81
N ASN A 88 -3.99 -48.27 -8.30
CA ASN A 88 -3.63 -48.25 -6.89
C ASN A 88 -2.65 -47.10 -6.57
N VAL A 89 -3.08 -45.87 -6.85
CA VAL A 89 -2.29 -44.65 -6.71
C VAL A 89 -1.86 -44.44 -5.26
N HIS A 90 -2.71 -44.81 -4.30
CA HIS A 90 -2.41 -44.75 -2.87
C HIS A 90 -1.17 -45.59 -2.51
N ASP A 91 -1.08 -46.82 -3.00
CA ASP A 91 0.08 -47.67 -2.70
C ASP A 91 1.35 -47.18 -3.42
N LEU A 92 1.24 -46.65 -4.65
CA LEU A 92 2.36 -45.96 -5.29
C LEU A 92 2.86 -44.78 -4.44
N TYR A 93 1.94 -43.94 -3.97
CA TYR A 93 2.27 -42.81 -3.10
C TYR A 93 2.92 -43.28 -1.80
N LYS A 94 2.44 -44.36 -1.15
CA LYS A 94 3.09 -44.93 0.03
C LYS A 94 4.52 -45.38 -0.26
N TYR A 95 4.77 -46.03 -1.39
CA TYR A 95 6.11 -46.47 -1.75
C TYR A 95 7.07 -45.29 -1.92
N VAL A 96 6.62 -44.20 -2.54
CA VAL A 96 7.39 -42.95 -2.67
C VAL A 96 7.53 -42.25 -1.32
N PHE A 97 6.49 -42.23 -0.49
CA PHE A 97 6.52 -41.54 0.80
C PHE A 97 7.45 -42.23 1.83
N GLN A 98 7.60 -43.55 1.72
CA GLN A 98 8.55 -44.31 2.55
C GLN A 98 10.01 -44.03 2.19
N ASP A 99 10.28 -43.67 0.93
CA ASP A 99 11.61 -43.34 0.41
C ASP A 99 11.47 -42.40 -0.79
N TYR A 100 11.63 -41.11 -0.54
CA TYR A 100 11.37 -40.07 -1.52
C TYR A 100 12.28 -40.18 -2.76
N SER A 101 13.47 -40.75 -2.64
CA SER A 101 14.42 -40.93 -3.76
C SER A 101 13.85 -41.78 -4.90
N ARG A 102 12.86 -42.65 -4.59
CA ARG A 102 12.13 -43.47 -5.56
C ARG A 102 11.35 -42.66 -6.59
N VAL A 103 11.08 -41.38 -6.32
CA VAL A 103 10.42 -40.49 -7.28
C VAL A 103 11.25 -40.29 -8.55
N PHE A 104 12.59 -40.30 -8.46
CA PHE A 104 13.48 -40.22 -9.62
C PHE A 104 13.44 -41.51 -10.45
N LYS A 105 13.32 -42.69 -9.81
CA LYS A 105 13.09 -43.95 -10.54
C LYS A 105 11.78 -43.93 -11.34
N LEU A 106 10.72 -43.30 -10.80
CA LEU A 106 9.46 -43.10 -11.51
C LEU A 106 9.57 -42.06 -12.64
N LEU A 107 10.49 -41.10 -12.50
CA LEU A 107 10.79 -40.13 -13.55
C LEU A 107 11.53 -40.81 -14.70
N ASP A 108 12.61 -41.53 -14.40
CA ASP A 108 13.46 -42.24 -15.37
C ASP A 108 12.70 -43.30 -16.16
N ASN A 109 11.79 -44.02 -15.50
CA ASN A 109 10.97 -45.03 -16.15
C ASN A 109 9.75 -44.43 -16.89
N GLY A 110 9.53 -43.11 -16.85
CA GLY A 110 8.46 -42.40 -17.56
C GLY A 110 7.07 -42.47 -16.89
N THR A 111 6.95 -43.03 -15.68
CA THR A 111 5.68 -43.11 -14.95
C THR A 111 5.17 -41.72 -14.55
N ILE A 112 6.05 -40.83 -14.09
CA ILE A 112 5.70 -39.45 -13.72
C ILE A 112 5.11 -38.69 -14.91
N LEU A 113 5.69 -38.84 -16.10
CA LEU A 113 5.18 -38.20 -17.30
C LEU A 113 3.79 -38.70 -17.70
N LEU A 114 3.54 -40.02 -17.59
CA LEU A 114 2.22 -40.58 -17.83
C LEU A 114 1.19 -40.11 -16.78
N LEU A 115 1.59 -39.99 -15.52
CA LEU A 115 0.75 -39.41 -14.47
C LEU A 115 0.42 -37.93 -14.76
N ALA A 116 1.36 -37.16 -15.31
CA ALA A 116 1.13 -35.75 -15.66
C ALA A 116 0.04 -35.57 -16.74
N HIS A 117 -0.11 -36.56 -17.63
CA HIS A 117 -1.16 -36.57 -18.64
C HIS A 117 -2.53 -37.01 -18.10
N CYS A 118 -2.63 -37.41 -16.82
CA CYS A 118 -3.89 -37.89 -16.26
C CYS A 118 -4.83 -36.71 -15.98
N GLU A 119 -6.02 -36.71 -16.58
CA GLU A 119 -7.02 -35.69 -16.31
C GLU A 119 -7.65 -35.91 -14.92
N LEU A 120 -7.31 -35.08 -13.91
CA LEU A 120 -7.83 -35.17 -12.53
C LEU A 120 -9.36 -35.23 -12.44
N LYS A 121 -10.09 -34.65 -13.42
CA LYS A 121 -11.56 -34.71 -13.48
C LYS A 121 -12.09 -36.16 -13.54
N ASN A 122 -11.33 -37.08 -14.14
CA ASN A 122 -11.71 -38.49 -14.32
C ASN A 122 -11.32 -39.36 -13.12
N LEU A 123 -10.62 -38.79 -12.13
CA LEU A 123 -10.12 -39.50 -10.95
C LEU A 123 -11.08 -39.39 -9.77
N SER A 124 -10.95 -40.28 -8.79
CA SER A 124 -11.62 -40.10 -7.51
C SER A 124 -11.08 -38.85 -6.80
N PRO A 125 -11.91 -38.09 -6.07
CA PRO A 125 -11.43 -37.03 -5.18
C PRO A 125 -10.34 -37.51 -4.21
N LYS A 126 -10.40 -38.78 -3.77
CA LYS A 126 -9.38 -39.37 -2.88
C LYS A 126 -8.03 -39.59 -3.53
N ASP A 127 -7.96 -39.77 -4.85
CA ASP A 127 -6.71 -40.07 -5.57
C ASP A 127 -5.95 -38.79 -5.93
N THR A 128 -6.65 -37.66 -5.99
CA THR A 128 -6.07 -36.36 -6.39
C THR A 128 -4.94 -35.92 -5.45
N PRO A 129 -5.12 -35.93 -4.11
CA PRO A 129 -4.03 -35.60 -3.18
C PRO A 129 -2.81 -36.53 -3.30
N TYR A 130 -3.01 -37.83 -3.60
CA TYR A 130 -1.91 -38.78 -3.74
C TYR A 130 -1.06 -38.49 -4.98
N ILE A 131 -1.70 -38.18 -6.12
CA ILE A 131 -0.96 -37.80 -7.34
C ILE A 131 -0.18 -36.52 -7.08
N LEU A 132 -0.84 -35.46 -6.60
CA LEU A 132 -0.17 -34.20 -6.29
C LEU A 132 0.96 -34.39 -5.28
N GLY A 133 0.78 -35.27 -4.29
CA GLY A 133 1.79 -35.65 -3.31
C GLY A 133 3.02 -36.32 -3.93
N ILE A 134 2.88 -37.13 -4.99
CA ILE A 134 4.02 -37.71 -5.73
C ILE A 134 4.82 -36.59 -6.42
N PHE A 135 4.14 -35.64 -7.08
CA PHE A 135 4.80 -34.49 -7.71
C PHE A 135 5.45 -33.54 -6.67
N GLU A 136 4.84 -33.40 -5.51
CA GLU A 136 5.42 -32.66 -4.39
C GLU A 136 6.69 -33.36 -3.86
N CYS A 137 6.71 -34.69 -3.77
CA CYS A 137 7.93 -35.43 -3.43
C CYS A 137 9.03 -35.20 -4.47
N LEU A 138 8.68 -35.15 -5.76
CA LEU A 138 9.63 -34.84 -6.83
C LEU A 138 10.28 -33.46 -6.63
N LEU A 139 9.47 -32.42 -6.44
CA LEU A 139 9.94 -31.06 -6.18
C LEU A 139 10.83 -30.97 -4.93
N ASN A 140 10.43 -31.65 -3.85
CA ASN A 140 11.17 -31.65 -2.59
C ASN A 140 12.54 -32.32 -2.73
N GLU A 141 12.64 -33.47 -3.40
CA GLU A 141 13.93 -34.15 -3.55
C GLU A 141 14.86 -33.40 -4.51
N THR A 142 14.33 -32.82 -5.58
CA THR A 142 15.10 -31.95 -6.49
C THR A 142 15.67 -30.72 -5.77
N THR A 143 14.94 -30.17 -4.80
CA THR A 143 15.42 -28.99 -4.03
C THR A 143 16.32 -29.36 -2.85
N LYS A 144 16.18 -30.55 -2.23
CA LYS A 144 17.06 -31.03 -1.16
C LYS A 144 18.49 -31.33 -1.61
N GLN A 145 18.67 -31.79 -2.85
CA GLN A 145 20.02 -32.02 -3.42
C GLN A 145 20.89 -30.75 -3.42
N LYS A 146 20.28 -29.56 -3.25
CA LYS A 146 20.97 -28.26 -3.13
C LYS A 146 21.46 -27.93 -1.70
N HIS A 147 20.96 -28.62 -0.66
CA HIS A 147 21.21 -28.26 0.75
C HIS A 147 22.22 -29.15 1.48
N PHE A 148 22.75 -30.21 0.85
CA PHE A 148 23.68 -31.16 1.49
C PHE A 148 25.17 -30.99 1.13
N ASP A 149 25.54 -29.93 0.40
CA ASP A 149 26.89 -29.74 -0.14
C ASP A 149 27.83 -28.87 0.72
N ASP A 150 27.86 -29.12 2.03
CA ASP A 150 28.99 -28.66 2.88
C ASP A 150 29.83 -29.83 3.44
N THR A 151 29.46 -31.10 3.23
CA THR A 151 30.24 -32.21 3.83
C THR A 151 30.54 -33.45 2.99
N HIS A 152 30.03 -33.67 1.77
CA HIS A 152 30.48 -34.81 0.97
C HIS A 152 30.47 -34.56 -0.55
N SER A 153 31.65 -34.76 -1.17
CA SER A 153 31.95 -34.89 -2.61
C SER A 153 31.43 -33.82 -3.59
N LYS A 154 32.38 -33.09 -4.18
CA LYS A 154 32.24 -32.05 -5.21
C LYS A 154 31.60 -32.44 -6.55
N ASP A 155 30.94 -33.59 -6.67
CA ASP A 155 30.40 -34.05 -7.95
C ASP A 155 28.88 -34.13 -7.87
N GLN A 156 28.21 -33.32 -8.71
CA GLN A 156 26.78 -33.27 -9.02
C GLN A 156 25.97 -32.19 -8.27
N ILE A 157 26.33 -30.93 -8.49
CA ILE A 157 25.29 -29.90 -8.67
C ILE A 157 24.34 -30.44 -9.75
N PRO A 158 23.01 -30.52 -9.52
CA PRO A 158 22.07 -30.94 -10.56
C PRO A 158 22.32 -30.14 -11.82
N SER A 159 22.53 -30.84 -12.93
CA SER A 159 22.74 -30.21 -14.23
C SER A 159 21.48 -29.45 -14.64
N GLN A 160 21.59 -28.46 -15.53
CA GLN A 160 20.42 -27.77 -16.09
C GLN A 160 19.44 -28.78 -16.72
N ASP A 161 19.95 -29.89 -17.26
CA ASP A 161 19.18 -30.96 -17.87
C ASP A 161 18.29 -31.69 -16.83
N ASP A 162 18.72 -31.81 -15.58
CA ASP A 162 17.92 -32.44 -14.50
C ASP A 162 16.68 -31.59 -14.15
N TYR A 163 16.82 -30.27 -14.13
CA TYR A 163 15.68 -29.37 -13.91
C TYR A 163 14.68 -29.39 -15.09
N LEU A 164 15.16 -29.56 -16.34
CA LEU A 164 14.30 -29.73 -17.51
C LEU A 164 13.45 -31.00 -17.39
N LEU A 165 14.06 -32.11 -16.97
CA LEU A 165 13.37 -33.39 -16.78
C LEU A 165 12.26 -33.32 -15.72
N VAL A 166 12.46 -32.50 -14.68
CA VAL A 166 11.50 -32.31 -13.58
C VAL A 166 10.37 -31.35 -13.98
N MET A 167 10.70 -30.22 -14.60
CA MET A 167 9.71 -29.17 -14.90
C MET A 167 8.79 -29.52 -16.06
N LYS A 168 9.23 -30.37 -17.00
CA LYS A 168 8.38 -30.87 -18.08
C LYS A 168 7.10 -31.56 -17.58
N PRO A 169 7.16 -32.65 -16.79
CA PRO A 169 5.95 -33.32 -16.33
C PRO A 169 5.12 -32.43 -15.37
N ILE A 170 5.75 -31.57 -14.56
CA ILE A 170 5.01 -30.62 -13.71
C ILE A 170 4.20 -29.64 -14.56
N GLY A 171 4.80 -29.06 -15.58
CA GLY A 171 4.11 -28.14 -16.48
C GLY A 171 3.00 -28.80 -17.28
N ILE A 172 3.20 -30.04 -17.76
CA ILE A 172 2.16 -30.83 -18.43
C ILE A 172 0.96 -31.06 -17.50
N LEU A 173 1.22 -31.46 -16.25
CA LEU A 173 0.19 -31.64 -15.23
C LEU A 173 -0.63 -30.35 -15.06
N LEU A 174 0.04 -29.21 -14.83
CA LEU A 174 -0.63 -27.93 -14.62
C LEU A 174 -1.42 -27.47 -15.87
N ILE A 175 -0.85 -27.58 -17.08
CA ILE A 175 -1.55 -27.22 -18.33
C ILE A 175 -2.83 -28.03 -18.51
N ASN A 176 -2.79 -29.33 -18.22
CA ASN A 176 -3.96 -30.20 -18.28
C ASN A 176 -5.05 -29.82 -17.25
N HIS A 177 -4.71 -29.02 -16.24
CA HIS A 177 -5.62 -28.60 -15.18
C HIS A 177 -6.09 -27.14 -15.27
N LEU A 178 -5.70 -26.41 -16.32
CA LEU A 178 -6.23 -25.08 -16.61
C LEU A 178 -7.74 -25.05 -16.90
N LYS A 179 -8.39 -26.21 -17.12
CA LYS A 179 -9.84 -26.33 -17.28
C LYS A 179 -10.53 -26.72 -15.97
N TYR A 180 -10.23 -25.99 -14.90
CA TYR A 180 -10.65 -26.30 -13.53
C TYR A 180 -12.17 -26.17 -13.29
N ASN A 181 -12.94 -25.48 -14.16
CA ASN A 181 -14.41 -25.40 -14.10
C ASN A 181 -15.14 -26.77 -14.05
N LYS A 182 -14.43 -27.86 -14.31
CA LYS A 182 -14.93 -29.23 -14.30
C LYS A 182 -14.52 -30.03 -13.05
N LEU A 183 -13.82 -29.41 -12.11
CA LEU A 183 -13.36 -30.02 -10.86
C LEU A 183 -14.32 -29.70 -9.71
N SER A 184 -14.42 -30.60 -8.73
CA SER A 184 -15.11 -30.34 -7.46
C SER A 184 -14.27 -29.43 -6.56
N THR A 185 -14.91 -28.73 -5.62
CA THR A 185 -14.25 -27.79 -4.68
C THR A 185 -13.02 -28.39 -4.00
N ASP A 186 -13.13 -29.61 -3.44
CA ASP A 186 -12.00 -30.30 -2.78
C ASP A 186 -10.77 -30.49 -3.71
N LYS A 187 -11.02 -30.72 -5.00
CA LYS A 187 -9.95 -30.86 -6.01
C LYS A 187 -9.36 -29.51 -6.38
N LEU A 188 -10.19 -28.46 -6.44
CA LEU A 188 -9.73 -27.10 -6.70
C LEU A 188 -8.75 -26.64 -5.61
N GLU A 189 -9.10 -26.84 -4.33
CA GLU A 189 -8.24 -26.50 -3.20
C GLU A 189 -6.91 -27.26 -3.22
N SER A 190 -6.96 -28.56 -3.56
CA SER A 190 -5.76 -29.38 -3.69
C SER A 190 -4.84 -28.87 -4.81
N VAL A 191 -5.40 -28.50 -5.96
CA VAL A 191 -4.66 -27.94 -7.10
C VAL A 191 -4.12 -26.55 -6.80
N ALA A 192 -4.89 -25.70 -6.11
CA ALA A 192 -4.46 -24.37 -5.68
C ALA A 192 -3.27 -24.46 -4.72
N THR A 193 -3.37 -25.32 -3.71
CA THR A 193 -2.30 -25.58 -2.74
C THR A 193 -1.05 -26.09 -3.42
N PHE A 194 -1.18 -27.07 -4.33
CA PHE A 194 -0.05 -27.59 -5.08
C PHE A 194 0.58 -26.52 -5.98
N THR A 195 -0.23 -25.71 -6.67
CA THR A 195 0.26 -24.58 -7.49
C THR A 195 1.07 -23.60 -6.66
N CYS A 196 0.61 -23.25 -5.46
CA CYS A 196 1.34 -22.39 -4.53
C CYS A 196 2.70 -23.01 -4.15
N LYS A 197 2.74 -24.30 -3.82
CA LYS A 197 3.98 -25.03 -3.53
C LYS A 197 4.96 -25.04 -4.71
N VAL A 198 4.47 -25.25 -5.94
CA VAL A 198 5.31 -25.18 -7.16
C VAL A 198 5.99 -23.81 -7.24
N ILE A 199 5.24 -22.73 -7.03
CA ILE A 199 5.79 -21.36 -7.08
C ILE A 199 6.79 -21.12 -5.95
N GLN A 200 6.51 -21.60 -4.74
CA GLN A 200 7.45 -21.52 -3.61
C GLN A 200 8.77 -22.26 -3.91
N HIS A 201 8.71 -23.44 -4.52
CA HIS A 201 9.91 -24.15 -4.98
C HIS A 201 10.66 -23.36 -6.06
N CYS A 202 9.95 -22.79 -7.03
CA CYS A 202 10.55 -21.91 -8.05
C CYS A 202 11.24 -20.67 -7.43
N LEU A 203 10.68 -20.10 -6.36
CA LEU A 203 11.29 -18.99 -5.62
C LEU A 203 12.58 -19.43 -4.91
N SER A 204 12.59 -20.62 -4.30
CA SER A 204 13.79 -21.19 -3.63
C SER A 204 14.88 -21.63 -4.61
N THR A 205 14.47 -22.06 -5.81
CA THR A 205 15.34 -22.67 -6.83
C THR A 205 14.97 -22.13 -8.20
N THR A 206 15.54 -20.98 -8.54
CA THR A 206 15.26 -20.23 -9.78
C THR A 206 15.61 -20.98 -11.06
N ALA A 207 16.49 -21.99 -11.00
CA ALA A 207 16.78 -22.89 -12.11
C ALA A 207 15.53 -23.65 -12.61
N LEU A 208 14.55 -23.90 -11.75
CA LEU A 208 13.25 -24.47 -12.14
C LEU A 208 12.46 -23.52 -13.06
N LEU A 209 12.58 -22.21 -12.86
CA LEU A 209 11.94 -21.23 -13.74
C LEU A 209 12.62 -21.18 -15.11
N ASP A 210 13.96 -21.16 -15.12
CA ASP A 210 14.73 -21.21 -16.37
C ASP A 210 14.41 -22.48 -17.16
N ALA A 211 14.38 -23.63 -16.48
CA ALA A 211 14.01 -24.90 -17.07
C ALA A 211 12.58 -24.88 -17.64
N TRP A 212 11.61 -24.27 -16.97
CA TRP A 212 10.25 -24.14 -17.50
C TRP A 212 10.22 -23.34 -18.80
N PHE A 213 10.85 -22.16 -18.83
CA PHE A 213 10.84 -21.32 -20.03
C PHE A 213 11.56 -21.97 -21.21
N ASP A 214 12.59 -22.79 -20.95
CA ASP A 214 13.23 -23.62 -21.97
C ASP A 214 12.29 -24.72 -22.48
N VAL A 215 11.66 -25.48 -21.57
CA VAL A 215 10.71 -26.54 -21.89
C VAL A 215 9.54 -26.02 -22.72
N ALA A 216 8.93 -24.90 -22.32
CA ALA A 216 7.76 -24.33 -22.98
C ALA A 216 8.00 -24.00 -24.46
N LEU A 217 9.24 -23.67 -24.83
CA LEU A 217 9.63 -23.29 -26.19
C LEU A 217 10.14 -24.47 -27.03
N LYS A 218 10.81 -25.44 -26.40
CA LYS A 218 11.58 -26.47 -27.11
C LYS A 218 10.92 -27.84 -27.09
N GLU A 219 10.12 -28.17 -26.06
CA GLU A 219 9.55 -29.50 -25.90
C GLU A 219 8.29 -29.70 -26.75
N PRO A 220 8.30 -30.60 -27.77
CA PRO A 220 7.19 -30.73 -28.71
C PRO A 220 5.85 -31.10 -28.05
N ASP A 221 5.89 -31.91 -26.98
CA ASP A 221 4.68 -32.32 -26.24
C ASP A 221 4.04 -31.12 -25.53
N VAL A 222 4.86 -30.26 -24.91
CA VAL A 222 4.38 -29.04 -24.25
C VAL A 222 3.87 -28.02 -25.28
N VAL A 223 4.62 -27.80 -26.36
CA VAL A 223 4.20 -26.90 -27.45
C VAL A 223 2.87 -27.36 -28.05
N TYR A 224 2.71 -28.67 -28.28
CA TYR A 224 1.45 -29.24 -28.76
C TYR A 224 0.30 -29.03 -27.76
N LEU A 225 0.54 -29.24 -26.46
CA LEU A 225 -0.46 -29.01 -25.42
C LEU A 225 -0.88 -27.55 -25.31
N LEU A 226 0.08 -26.61 -25.38
CA LEU A 226 -0.20 -25.18 -25.40
C LEU A 226 -1.06 -24.80 -26.60
N PHE A 227 -0.68 -25.27 -27.81
CA PHE A 227 -1.45 -25.05 -29.04
C PHE A 227 -2.87 -25.64 -28.94
N LYS A 228 -3.00 -26.90 -28.51
CA LYS A 228 -4.28 -27.61 -28.34
C LYS A 228 -5.21 -26.90 -27.37
N ASN A 229 -4.66 -26.30 -26.31
CA ASN A 229 -5.42 -25.54 -25.33
C ASN A 229 -5.56 -24.04 -25.67
N ARG A 230 -5.04 -23.58 -26.82
CA ARG A 230 -5.05 -22.18 -27.26
C ARG A 230 -4.36 -21.23 -26.27
N LEU A 231 -3.29 -21.70 -25.64
CA LEU A 231 -2.47 -20.91 -24.72
C LEU A 231 -1.28 -20.29 -25.46
N PRO A 232 -0.77 -19.13 -25.03
CA PRO A 232 0.38 -18.50 -25.66
C PRO A 232 1.66 -19.31 -25.42
N ALA A 233 2.65 -19.19 -26.33
CA ALA A 233 3.89 -19.94 -26.27
C ALA A 233 4.74 -19.65 -25.01
N ASN A 234 4.58 -18.47 -24.43
CA ASN A 234 5.20 -18.06 -23.18
C ASN A 234 4.32 -18.35 -21.95
N CYS A 235 3.33 -19.24 -22.04
CA CYS A 235 2.45 -19.58 -20.92
C CYS A 235 3.26 -19.96 -19.66
N PHE A 236 2.86 -19.41 -18.52
CA PHE A 236 3.34 -19.83 -17.20
C PHE A 236 2.17 -20.49 -16.44
N PRO A 237 2.05 -21.83 -16.46
CA PRO A 237 0.88 -22.54 -15.95
C PRO A 237 0.55 -22.26 -14.48
N PRO A 238 1.53 -22.12 -13.56
CA PRO A 238 1.21 -21.74 -12.18
C PRO A 238 0.47 -20.41 -12.08
N TYR A 239 0.87 -19.40 -12.88
CA TYR A 239 0.16 -18.13 -12.95
C TYR A 239 -1.25 -18.30 -13.52
N GLU A 240 -1.37 -19.02 -14.64
CA GLU A 240 -2.65 -19.19 -15.33
C GLU A 240 -3.70 -19.90 -14.44
N ILE A 241 -3.27 -20.78 -13.54
CA ILE A 241 -4.15 -21.37 -12.52
C ILE A 241 -4.43 -20.36 -11.40
N ALA A 242 -3.40 -19.72 -10.85
CA ALA A 242 -3.56 -18.80 -9.72
C ALA A 242 -4.49 -17.63 -10.07
N LYS A 243 -4.32 -17.00 -11.23
CA LYS A 243 -5.11 -15.83 -11.64
C LYS A 243 -6.61 -16.10 -11.62
N ASP A 244 -7.01 -17.31 -11.94
CA ASP A 244 -8.42 -17.69 -12.04
C ASP A 244 -9.05 -17.92 -10.66
N PHE A 245 -8.23 -18.25 -9.65
CA PHE A 245 -8.66 -18.34 -8.26
C PHE A 245 -8.80 -16.99 -7.57
N LEU A 246 -8.33 -15.88 -8.18
CA LEU A 246 -8.55 -14.53 -7.64
C LEU A 246 -10.02 -14.11 -7.60
N PHE A 247 -10.87 -14.73 -8.42
CA PHE A 247 -12.30 -14.38 -8.50
C PHE A 247 -13.20 -15.49 -7.93
N MET A 248 -12.64 -16.35 -7.08
CA MET A 248 -13.35 -17.40 -6.36
C MET A 248 -13.46 -17.07 -4.87
N GLY A 249 -14.18 -17.89 -4.10
CA GLY A 249 -14.41 -17.64 -2.67
C GLY A 249 -13.14 -17.48 -1.82
N ASP A 250 -13.29 -16.92 -0.62
CA ASP A 250 -12.23 -16.37 0.24
C ASP A 250 -10.96 -17.23 0.36
N LEU A 251 -11.12 -18.54 0.59
CA LEU A 251 -9.97 -19.45 0.75
C LEU A 251 -9.10 -19.50 -0.51
N LEU A 252 -9.72 -19.62 -1.69
CA LEU A 252 -9.01 -19.69 -2.97
C LEU A 252 -8.40 -18.34 -3.35
N PHE A 253 -9.08 -17.24 -3.00
CA PHE A 253 -8.53 -15.89 -3.15
C PHE A 253 -7.23 -15.73 -2.35
N GLN A 254 -7.18 -16.15 -1.09
CA GLN A 254 -5.96 -16.02 -0.27
C GLN A 254 -4.80 -16.87 -0.83
N ILE A 255 -5.07 -18.13 -1.18
CA ILE A 255 -4.05 -19.00 -1.80
C ILE A 255 -3.52 -18.39 -3.11
N SER A 256 -4.43 -17.82 -3.92
CA SER A 256 -4.07 -17.15 -5.17
C SER A 256 -3.21 -15.91 -4.94
N LYS A 257 -3.63 -15.05 -4.00
CA LYS A 257 -2.89 -13.84 -3.61
C LYS A 257 -1.46 -14.20 -3.22
N GLU A 258 -1.27 -15.18 -2.33
CA GLU A 258 0.05 -15.66 -1.90
C GLU A 258 0.89 -16.22 -3.06
N ALA A 259 0.26 -17.02 -3.93
CA ALA A 259 0.90 -17.58 -5.11
C ALA A 259 1.40 -16.46 -6.04
N LEU A 260 0.55 -15.49 -6.36
CA LEU A 260 0.88 -14.37 -7.25
C LEU A 260 1.94 -13.43 -6.65
N LEU A 261 1.89 -13.16 -5.35
CA LEU A 261 2.96 -12.45 -4.64
C LEU A 261 4.30 -13.19 -4.73
N SER A 262 4.28 -14.51 -4.62
CA SER A 262 5.48 -15.34 -4.78
C SER A 262 6.03 -15.32 -6.21
N ILE A 263 5.17 -15.20 -7.23
CA ILE A 263 5.59 -14.99 -8.63
C ILE A 263 6.28 -13.63 -8.79
N VAL A 264 5.73 -12.56 -8.20
CA VAL A 264 6.35 -11.22 -8.22
C VAL A 264 7.74 -11.27 -7.56
N LEU A 265 7.84 -11.88 -6.38
CA LEU A 265 9.12 -12.07 -5.70
C LEU A 265 10.12 -12.87 -6.55
N ALA A 266 9.67 -13.96 -7.17
CA ALA A 266 10.52 -14.81 -7.99
C ALA A 266 11.04 -14.11 -9.26
N SER A 267 10.26 -13.16 -9.81
CA SER A 267 10.70 -12.35 -10.95
C SER A 267 11.94 -11.51 -10.64
N GLY A 268 12.16 -11.17 -9.37
CA GLY A 268 13.37 -10.50 -8.90
C GLY A 268 14.66 -11.28 -9.17
N PHE A 269 14.55 -12.60 -9.32
CA PHE A 269 15.68 -13.50 -9.52
C PHE A 269 15.66 -14.18 -10.89
N ASN A 270 14.66 -13.93 -11.74
CA ASN A 270 14.52 -14.56 -13.05
C ASN A 270 14.06 -13.57 -14.13
N LYS A 271 14.95 -13.29 -15.10
CA LYS A 271 14.69 -12.32 -16.17
C LYS A 271 13.58 -12.76 -17.15
N ASN A 272 13.45 -14.07 -17.39
CA ASN A 272 12.39 -14.57 -18.27
C ASN A 272 11.02 -14.39 -17.64
N LEU A 273 10.91 -14.61 -16.32
CA LEU A 273 9.70 -14.35 -15.55
C LEU A 273 9.40 -12.86 -15.44
N GLU A 274 10.41 -12.02 -15.22
CA GLU A 274 10.25 -10.56 -15.26
C GLU A 274 9.69 -10.11 -16.61
N ASN A 275 10.33 -10.49 -17.73
CA ASN A 275 9.85 -10.18 -19.08
C ASN A 275 8.45 -10.71 -19.34
N TRP A 276 8.14 -11.89 -18.81
CA TRP A 276 6.81 -12.46 -18.90
C TRP A 276 5.78 -11.58 -18.17
N ILE A 277 6.06 -11.14 -16.94
CA ILE A 277 5.17 -10.24 -16.18
C ILE A 277 4.92 -8.95 -16.97
N LEU A 278 5.97 -8.33 -17.50
CA LEU A 278 5.90 -7.08 -18.27
C LEU A 278 5.01 -7.18 -19.52
N MET A 279 4.87 -8.38 -20.10
CA MET A 279 4.07 -8.65 -21.29
C MET A 279 2.71 -9.31 -21.00
N SER A 280 2.46 -9.70 -19.74
CA SER A 280 1.27 -10.42 -19.34
C SER A 280 0.10 -9.49 -19.00
N GLU A 281 -1.11 -10.05 -18.92
CA GLU A 281 -2.30 -9.35 -18.42
C GLU A 281 -2.34 -9.23 -16.89
N PHE A 282 -1.35 -9.77 -16.18
CA PHE A 282 -1.36 -9.87 -14.71
C PHE A 282 -1.62 -8.53 -14.01
N PRO A 283 -0.92 -7.43 -14.33
CA PRO A 283 -1.25 -6.13 -13.74
C PRO A 283 -2.69 -5.73 -14.01
N GLY A 284 -3.14 -5.92 -15.25
CA GLY A 284 -4.50 -5.60 -15.67
C GLY A 284 -5.57 -6.37 -14.91
N LEU A 285 -5.33 -7.64 -14.60
CA LEU A 285 -6.27 -8.51 -13.91
C LEU A 285 -6.44 -8.10 -12.44
N VAL A 286 -5.35 -7.78 -11.75
CA VAL A 286 -5.41 -7.25 -10.37
C VAL A 286 -6.20 -5.94 -10.33
N ILE A 287 -5.96 -5.03 -11.28
CA ILE A 287 -6.70 -3.76 -11.38
C ILE A 287 -8.17 -4.00 -11.75
N THR A 288 -8.50 -5.00 -12.56
CA THR A 288 -9.90 -5.37 -12.85
C THR A 288 -10.64 -5.84 -11.61
N GLY A 289 -9.99 -6.59 -10.70
CA GLY A 289 -10.58 -6.96 -9.41
C GLY A 289 -10.90 -5.75 -8.53
N LEU A 290 -9.94 -4.81 -8.42
CA LEU A 290 -10.17 -3.53 -7.74
C LEU A 290 -11.34 -2.75 -8.34
N LEU A 291 -11.36 -2.60 -9.68
CA LEU A 291 -12.38 -1.84 -10.39
C LEU A 291 -13.77 -2.49 -10.28
N SER A 292 -13.85 -3.82 -10.28
CA SER A 292 -15.09 -4.57 -10.06
C SER A 292 -15.70 -4.19 -8.70
N ASN A 293 -14.92 -4.29 -7.63
CA ASN A 293 -15.36 -3.95 -6.28
C ASN A 293 -15.67 -2.46 -6.12
N PHE A 294 -14.85 -1.60 -6.72
CA PHE A 294 -15.11 -0.15 -6.79
C PHE A 294 -16.48 0.15 -7.42
N ASN A 295 -16.79 -0.48 -8.55
CA ASN A 295 -18.06 -0.29 -9.24
C ASN A 295 -19.24 -0.82 -8.41
N GLN A 296 -19.11 -2.01 -7.81
CA GLN A 296 -20.16 -2.56 -6.95
C GLN A 296 -20.52 -1.62 -5.78
N ILE A 297 -19.52 -0.97 -5.18
CA ILE A 297 -19.74 -0.01 -4.10
C ILE A 297 -20.35 1.30 -4.66
N CYS A 298 -19.82 1.81 -5.78
CA CYS A 298 -20.31 3.04 -6.39
C CYS A 298 -21.80 2.98 -6.77
N TYR A 299 -22.25 1.86 -7.33
CA TYR A 299 -23.65 1.64 -7.73
C TYR A 299 -24.57 1.20 -6.57
N ASN A 300 -24.03 1.00 -5.36
CA ASN A 300 -24.82 0.74 -4.18
C ASN A 300 -25.14 2.06 -3.45
N GLU A 301 -26.35 2.58 -3.67
CA GLU A 301 -26.80 3.88 -3.14
C GLU A 301 -26.83 3.95 -1.59
N ILE A 302 -26.70 2.81 -0.90
CA ILE A 302 -26.90 2.69 0.55
C ILE A 302 -25.64 3.05 1.36
N LEU A 303 -24.43 2.99 0.77
CA LEU A 303 -23.17 3.07 1.53
C LEU A 303 -23.01 4.39 2.31
N LEU A 304 -23.26 5.54 1.66
CA LEU A 304 -23.01 6.87 2.23
C LEU A 304 -24.29 7.65 2.56
N SER A 305 -25.48 7.15 2.17
CA SER A 305 -26.75 7.86 2.35
C SER A 305 -27.34 7.72 3.77
N ASN A 306 -26.97 6.68 4.53
CA ASN A 306 -27.57 6.37 5.83
C ASN A 306 -26.76 6.81 7.06
N TYR A 307 -25.49 7.16 6.91
CA TYR A 307 -24.57 7.33 8.05
C TYR A 307 -23.93 8.72 8.05
N LYS A 308 -24.61 9.67 8.70
CA LYS A 308 -24.15 11.07 8.80
C LYS A 308 -23.09 11.31 9.90
N ASN A 309 -22.88 10.37 10.82
CA ASN A 309 -22.21 10.65 12.09
C ASN A 309 -20.96 9.80 12.41
N ASP A 310 -20.82 8.57 11.90
CA ASP A 310 -19.62 7.74 12.15
C ASP A 310 -19.14 7.05 10.87
N PHE A 311 -18.03 7.57 10.34
CA PHE A 311 -17.48 7.19 9.05
C PHE A 311 -16.56 5.97 9.15
N ASP A 312 -15.93 5.79 10.31
CA ASP A 312 -15.01 4.68 10.56
C ASP A 312 -15.79 3.35 10.69
N GLU A 313 -17.04 3.41 11.15
CA GLU A 313 -17.97 2.26 11.22
C GLU A 313 -18.31 1.71 9.82
N ILE A 314 -18.50 2.59 8.82
CA ILE A 314 -18.76 2.22 7.40
C ILE A 314 -17.62 1.36 6.85
N LEU A 315 -16.36 1.72 7.17
CA LEU A 315 -15.16 1.03 6.70
C LEU A 315 -15.01 -0.37 7.32
N LEU A 316 -15.54 -0.55 8.54
CA LEU A 316 -15.36 -1.77 9.34
C LEU A 316 -16.45 -2.83 9.12
N GLU A 317 -17.64 -2.43 8.69
CA GLU A 317 -18.78 -3.34 8.58
C GLU A 317 -19.10 -3.81 7.16
N ASN A 318 -18.77 -3.04 6.13
CA ASN A 318 -19.15 -3.38 4.75
C ASN A 318 -18.20 -4.42 4.11
N GLU A 319 -18.72 -5.61 3.75
CA GLU A 319 -17.94 -6.70 3.15
C GLU A 319 -17.34 -6.32 1.78
N ASN A 320 -18.09 -5.65 0.91
CA ASN A 320 -17.57 -5.20 -0.40
C ASN A 320 -16.45 -4.17 -0.22
N PHE A 321 -16.54 -3.30 0.79
CA PHE A 321 -15.47 -2.37 1.12
C PHE A 321 -14.23 -3.07 1.67
N LYS A 322 -14.41 -4.13 2.49
CA LYS A 322 -13.28 -4.97 2.93
C LYS A 322 -12.59 -5.63 1.76
N GLU A 323 -13.34 -6.21 0.82
CA GLU A 323 -12.80 -6.83 -0.38
C GLU A 323 -12.05 -5.80 -1.26
N PHE A 324 -12.67 -4.63 -1.49
CA PHE A 324 -12.03 -3.51 -2.17
C PHE A 324 -10.69 -3.12 -1.52
N ASN A 325 -10.68 -2.98 -0.19
CA ASN A 325 -9.48 -2.62 0.56
C ASN A 325 -8.40 -3.73 0.52
N GLU A 326 -8.79 -5.00 0.48
CA GLU A 326 -7.86 -6.12 0.31
C GLU A 326 -7.17 -6.11 -1.06
N TYR A 327 -7.87 -5.69 -2.13
CA TYR A 327 -7.23 -5.47 -3.43
C TYR A 327 -6.24 -4.30 -3.42
N ILE A 328 -6.53 -3.21 -2.70
CA ILE A 328 -5.58 -2.10 -2.54
C ILE A 328 -4.32 -2.58 -1.81
N LYS A 329 -4.48 -3.33 -0.71
CA LYS A 329 -3.36 -3.95 0.01
C LYS A 329 -2.58 -4.89 -0.89
N PHE A 330 -3.26 -5.70 -1.70
CA PHE A 330 -2.60 -6.61 -2.64
C PHE A 330 -1.74 -5.84 -3.67
N ILE A 331 -2.22 -4.71 -4.20
CA ILE A 331 -1.41 -3.84 -5.06
C ILE A 331 -0.18 -3.32 -4.30
N MET A 332 -0.36 -2.87 -3.06
CA MET A 332 0.76 -2.41 -2.22
C MET A 332 1.77 -3.52 -1.91
N ASP A 333 1.31 -4.75 -1.68
CA ASP A 333 2.16 -5.92 -1.46
C ASP A 333 2.97 -6.24 -2.73
N ILE A 334 2.34 -6.21 -3.91
CA ILE A 334 3.03 -6.38 -5.21
C ILE A 334 4.12 -5.33 -5.39
N LEU A 335 3.80 -4.04 -5.20
CA LEU A 335 4.76 -2.95 -5.35
C LEU A 335 5.92 -3.06 -4.34
N SER A 336 5.61 -3.55 -3.14
CA SER A 336 6.58 -3.74 -2.07
C SER A 336 7.51 -4.93 -2.30
N TYR A 337 7.01 -6.00 -2.89
CA TYR A 337 7.75 -7.23 -3.17
C TYR A 337 8.48 -7.21 -4.51
N SER A 338 8.06 -6.35 -5.42
CA SER A 338 8.77 -6.14 -6.68
C SER A 338 10.15 -5.56 -6.41
N THR A 339 11.20 -6.35 -6.69
CA THR A 339 12.58 -5.88 -6.55
C THR A 339 13.01 -5.00 -7.72
N HIS A 340 12.41 -5.21 -8.90
CA HIS A 340 12.69 -4.44 -10.10
C HIS A 340 11.69 -3.31 -10.27
N ASP A 341 12.19 -2.13 -10.64
CA ASP A 341 11.34 -0.95 -10.88
C ASP A 341 10.52 -1.09 -12.17
N SER A 342 10.98 -1.89 -13.14
CA SER A 342 10.25 -2.21 -14.38
C SER A 342 8.85 -2.77 -14.10
N VAL A 343 8.76 -3.76 -13.19
CA VAL A 343 7.50 -4.38 -12.79
C VAL A 343 6.63 -3.37 -12.03
N LYS A 344 7.19 -2.59 -11.10
CA LYS A 344 6.45 -1.52 -10.40
C LYS A 344 5.86 -0.51 -11.37
N ILE A 345 6.65 -0.03 -12.33
CA ILE A 345 6.23 0.94 -13.36
C ILE A 345 5.08 0.36 -14.19
N VAL A 346 5.17 -0.90 -14.63
CA VAL A 346 4.07 -1.52 -15.38
C VAL A 346 2.80 -1.62 -14.55
N PHE A 347 2.88 -1.98 -13.27
CA PHE A 347 1.73 -1.99 -12.37
C PHE A 347 1.13 -0.59 -12.17
N LEU A 348 1.96 0.43 -11.93
CA LEU A 348 1.50 1.81 -11.75
C LEU A 348 0.91 2.40 -13.04
N ASN A 349 1.51 2.13 -14.20
CA ASN A 349 0.96 2.53 -15.49
C ASN A 349 -0.37 1.84 -15.79
N CYS A 350 -0.51 0.56 -15.42
CA CYS A 350 -1.76 -0.17 -15.55
C CYS A 350 -2.83 0.41 -14.62
N PHE A 351 -2.48 0.69 -13.37
CA PHE A 351 -3.35 1.35 -12.39
C PHE A 351 -3.80 2.73 -12.90
N GLN A 352 -2.87 3.55 -13.41
CA GLN A 352 -3.19 4.85 -13.99
C GLN A 352 -4.16 4.73 -15.17
N SER A 353 -3.87 3.85 -16.13
CA SER A 353 -4.62 3.75 -17.39
C SER A 353 -5.97 3.05 -17.25
N ARG A 354 -6.10 2.07 -16.34
CA ARG A 354 -7.33 1.27 -16.18
C ARG A 354 -8.20 1.67 -14.99
N PHE A 355 -7.67 2.43 -14.02
CA PHE A 355 -8.42 2.86 -12.84
C PHE A 355 -8.53 4.38 -12.74
N ILE A 356 -7.39 5.10 -12.65
CA ILE A 356 -7.42 6.55 -12.44
C ILE A 356 -7.98 7.31 -13.64
N ASN A 357 -7.43 7.09 -14.84
CA ASN A 357 -7.86 7.82 -16.05
C ASN A 357 -9.35 7.62 -16.35
N PRO A 358 -9.93 6.39 -16.29
CA PRO A 358 -11.37 6.21 -16.49
C PRO A 358 -12.23 6.92 -15.45
N VAL A 359 -11.81 6.97 -14.19
CA VAL A 359 -12.53 7.72 -13.14
C VAL A 359 -12.50 9.22 -13.40
N LEU A 360 -11.35 9.76 -13.81
CA LEU A 360 -11.21 11.17 -14.21
C LEU A 360 -12.07 11.50 -15.44
N GLU A 361 -12.06 10.63 -16.45
CA GLU A 361 -12.86 10.79 -17.66
C GLU A 361 -14.37 10.78 -17.33
N TYR A 362 -14.81 9.83 -16.50
CA TYR A 362 -16.19 9.76 -16.04
C TYR A 362 -16.64 11.03 -15.31
N TYR A 363 -15.78 11.56 -14.43
CA TYR A 363 -16.05 12.83 -13.75
C TYR A 363 -16.12 14.01 -14.72
N SER A 364 -15.27 14.05 -15.75
CA SER A 364 -15.28 15.13 -16.75
C SER A 364 -16.50 15.15 -17.66
N LEU A 365 -17.17 14.00 -17.84
CA LEU A 365 -18.31 13.84 -18.75
C LEU A 365 -19.67 14.05 -18.06
N ASN A 366 -19.72 13.85 -16.74
CA ASN A 366 -20.94 14.00 -15.96
C ASN A 366 -20.80 15.20 -15.04
N ASP A 367 -21.60 16.25 -15.27
CA ASP A 367 -21.68 17.43 -14.39
C ASP A 367 -22.25 17.10 -12.98
N THR A 368 -22.52 15.83 -12.68
CA THR A 368 -23.01 15.36 -11.38
C THR A 368 -21.89 14.77 -10.53
N TYR A 369 -21.70 15.35 -9.34
CA TYR A 369 -20.77 14.87 -8.32
C TYR A 369 -21.20 13.51 -7.76
N HIS A 370 -20.37 12.48 -7.95
CA HIS A 370 -20.58 11.16 -7.37
C HIS A 370 -19.79 11.01 -6.06
N VAL A 371 -20.46 11.20 -4.93
CA VAL A 371 -19.87 11.16 -3.58
C VAL A 371 -19.06 9.89 -3.34
N ASN A 372 -19.63 8.72 -3.68
CA ASN A 372 -18.98 7.42 -3.54
C ASN A 372 -17.69 7.32 -4.35
N ILE A 373 -17.68 7.83 -5.59
CA ILE A 373 -16.51 7.78 -6.48
C ILE A 373 -15.36 8.57 -5.90
N ILE A 374 -15.61 9.82 -5.50
CA ILE A 374 -14.56 10.71 -4.95
C ILE A 374 -14.05 10.15 -3.62
N PHE A 375 -14.95 9.64 -2.78
CA PHE A 375 -14.58 9.00 -1.52
C PHE A 375 -13.66 7.78 -1.74
N LEU A 376 -14.06 6.83 -2.58
CA LEU A 376 -13.28 5.62 -2.85
C LEU A 376 -11.96 5.92 -3.55
N LEU A 377 -11.95 6.91 -4.47
CA LEU A 377 -10.73 7.40 -5.11
C LEU A 377 -9.77 7.99 -4.08
N SER A 378 -10.28 8.86 -3.20
CA SER A 378 -9.52 9.45 -2.10
C SER A 378 -8.96 8.38 -1.17
N HIS A 379 -9.77 7.39 -0.78
CA HIS A 379 -9.33 6.26 0.05
C HIS A 379 -8.21 5.48 -0.63
N THR A 380 -8.38 5.12 -1.91
CA THR A 380 -7.38 4.37 -2.68
C THR A 380 -6.05 5.09 -2.71
N ILE A 381 -6.06 6.38 -3.05
CA ILE A 381 -4.82 7.16 -3.16
C ILE A 381 -4.17 7.34 -1.80
N ASN A 382 -4.96 7.62 -0.75
CA ASN A 382 -4.47 7.71 0.61
C ASN A 382 -3.75 6.42 1.04
N GLN A 383 -4.34 5.25 0.81
CA GLN A 383 -3.72 3.97 1.13
C GLN A 383 -2.40 3.77 0.37
N LEU A 384 -2.36 4.10 -0.93
CA LEU A 384 -1.15 3.97 -1.76
C LEU A 384 0.01 4.85 -1.28
N ILE A 385 -0.28 6.05 -0.75
CA ILE A 385 0.76 6.99 -0.30
C ILE A 385 0.97 6.99 1.22
N SER A 386 0.24 6.16 1.96
CA SER A 386 0.33 6.12 3.41
C SER A 386 1.72 5.63 3.84
N ILE A 387 2.36 6.39 4.73
CA ILE A 387 3.63 6.01 5.35
C ILE A 387 3.32 5.49 6.76
N PRO A 388 3.79 4.29 7.16
CA PRO A 388 3.71 3.85 8.56
C PRO A 388 4.36 4.90 9.47
N GLU A 389 3.68 5.31 10.55
CA GLU A 389 4.05 6.46 11.40
C GLU A 389 5.50 6.46 11.93
N PHE A 390 6.17 5.30 11.92
CA PHE A 390 7.54 5.10 12.40
C PHE A 390 8.61 5.09 11.30
N SER A 391 8.26 5.10 10.02
CA SER A 391 9.23 5.09 8.92
C SER A 391 9.51 6.49 8.39
N ARG A 392 10.78 6.94 8.41
CA ARG A 392 11.17 8.27 7.89
C ARG A 392 11.14 8.37 6.38
N SER A 393 11.32 7.25 5.70
CA SER A 393 11.23 7.11 4.25
C SER A 393 10.68 5.73 3.94
N CYS A 394 9.58 5.68 3.19
CA CYS A 394 9.15 4.46 2.52
C CYS A 394 9.56 4.62 1.05
N PRO A 395 10.62 3.94 0.57
CA PRO A 395 11.08 4.06 -0.82
C PRO A 395 9.95 3.78 -1.82
N ILE A 396 9.03 2.89 -1.47
CA ILE A 396 7.85 2.56 -2.29
C ILE A 396 6.88 3.74 -2.36
N THR A 397 6.57 4.39 -1.24
CA THR A 397 5.71 5.58 -1.23
C THR A 397 6.30 6.71 -2.08
N GLN A 398 7.61 6.96 -1.95
CA GLN A 398 8.31 7.93 -2.80
C GLN A 398 8.18 7.57 -4.28
N PHE A 399 8.45 6.31 -4.61
CA PHE A 399 8.33 5.80 -5.97
C PHE A 399 6.92 5.96 -6.54
N ILE A 400 5.89 5.61 -5.77
CA ILE A 400 4.47 5.79 -6.16
C ILE A 400 4.17 7.27 -6.41
N VAL A 401 4.66 8.17 -5.56
CA VAL A 401 4.42 9.61 -5.75
C VAL A 401 5.05 10.09 -7.06
N GLU A 402 6.32 9.76 -7.29
CA GLU A 402 7.07 10.19 -8.48
C GLU A 402 6.50 9.57 -9.77
N GLU A 403 6.20 8.27 -9.75
CA GLU A 403 5.80 7.53 -10.97
C GLU A 403 4.30 7.56 -11.27
N LEU A 404 3.44 7.86 -10.29
CA LEU A 404 1.98 7.89 -10.46
C LEU A 404 1.36 9.23 -10.07
N ILE A 405 1.52 9.65 -8.80
CA ILE A 405 0.74 10.77 -8.25
C ILE A 405 1.07 12.07 -8.96
N GLU A 406 2.35 12.41 -9.11
CA GLU A 406 2.77 13.64 -9.76
C GLU A 406 2.28 13.75 -11.21
N LYS A 407 2.15 12.62 -11.92
CA LYS A 407 1.60 12.57 -13.28
C LYS A 407 0.08 12.75 -13.31
N CYS A 408 -0.62 12.37 -12.25
CA CYS A 408 -2.09 12.48 -12.16
C CYS A 408 -2.56 13.85 -11.67
N ILE A 409 -1.69 14.61 -10.99
CA ILE A 409 -1.97 15.98 -10.54
C ILE A 409 -1.38 17.05 -11.49
N ASP A 410 -0.63 16.66 -12.51
CA ASP A 410 0.00 17.61 -13.42
C ASP A 410 -1.06 18.33 -14.28
N THR A 411 -1.21 19.64 -14.02
CA THR A 411 -2.13 20.52 -14.74
C THR A 411 -1.52 21.12 -16.01
N SER A 412 -0.30 20.72 -16.39
CA SER A 412 0.40 21.25 -17.56
C SER A 412 -0.27 20.88 -18.90
N THR A 413 -1.16 19.89 -18.91
CA THR A 413 -1.93 19.50 -20.09
C THR A 413 -3.28 20.22 -20.13
N PRO A 414 -3.44 21.24 -20.99
CA PRO A 414 -4.71 21.94 -21.11
C PRO A 414 -5.83 20.99 -21.56
N ASN A 415 -7.03 21.15 -20.98
CA ASN A 415 -8.26 20.38 -21.25
C ASN A 415 -8.33 18.94 -20.71
N LYS A 416 -7.42 18.53 -19.82
CA LYS A 416 -7.53 17.25 -19.11
C LYS A 416 -7.85 17.50 -17.64
N THR A 417 -8.98 16.97 -17.16
CA THR A 417 -9.31 16.99 -15.72
C THR A 417 -8.23 16.23 -14.96
N SER A 418 -7.58 16.93 -14.04
CA SER A 418 -6.58 16.34 -13.16
C SER A 418 -7.24 15.80 -11.89
N LEU A 419 -6.49 14.98 -11.16
CA LEU A 419 -6.93 14.49 -9.87
C LEU A 419 -7.27 15.63 -8.89
N ILE A 420 -6.49 16.72 -8.91
CA ILE A 420 -6.68 17.81 -7.95
C ILE A 420 -7.93 18.65 -8.25
N ASP A 421 -8.35 18.72 -9.51
CA ASP A 421 -9.54 19.47 -9.92
C ASP A 421 -10.81 18.88 -9.29
N ILE A 422 -10.94 17.55 -9.26
CA ILE A 422 -12.04 16.85 -8.57
C ILE A 422 -12.17 17.31 -7.11
N PHE A 423 -11.04 17.41 -6.41
CA PHE A 423 -11.04 17.74 -4.98
C PHE A 423 -11.24 19.24 -4.74
N LYS A 424 -10.77 20.11 -5.64
CA LYS A 424 -11.06 21.55 -5.60
C LYS A 424 -12.54 21.81 -5.78
N ASP A 425 -13.15 21.20 -6.80
CA ASP A 425 -14.57 21.29 -7.05
C ASP A 425 -15.37 20.80 -5.83
N ALA A 426 -14.97 19.68 -5.23
CA ALA A 426 -15.57 19.15 -4.01
C ALA A 426 -15.44 20.11 -2.79
N LEU A 427 -14.36 20.89 -2.71
CA LEU A 427 -14.15 21.89 -1.65
C LEU A 427 -14.87 23.23 -1.93
N LEU A 428 -15.14 23.55 -3.20
CA LEU A 428 -15.87 24.74 -3.65
C LEU A 428 -17.36 24.68 -3.32
N GLN A 429 -17.95 23.48 -3.32
CA GLN A 429 -19.38 23.30 -3.07
C GLN A 429 -19.79 23.76 -1.66
N PRO A 430 -21.01 24.33 -1.50
CA PRO A 430 -21.56 24.66 -0.19
C PRO A 430 -21.55 23.40 0.70
N THR A 431 -21.19 23.59 1.97
CA THR A 431 -20.78 22.62 3.01
C THR A 431 -21.77 21.49 3.36
N GLU A 432 -22.79 21.23 2.54
CA GLU A 432 -23.78 20.17 2.77
C GLU A 432 -23.18 18.76 2.62
N ASN A 433 -22.11 18.60 1.85
CA ASN A 433 -21.47 17.29 1.63
C ASN A 433 -20.20 17.09 2.47
N THR A 434 -20.40 16.91 3.77
CA THR A 434 -19.34 16.69 4.79
C THR A 434 -18.36 15.59 4.41
N ILE A 435 -18.83 14.51 3.78
CA ILE A 435 -18.00 13.36 3.40
C ILE A 435 -16.95 13.74 2.36
N LEU A 436 -17.35 14.51 1.34
CA LEU A 436 -16.43 14.97 0.30
C LEU A 436 -15.36 15.89 0.88
N THR A 437 -15.75 16.84 1.71
CA THR A 437 -14.82 17.77 2.35
C THR A 437 -13.81 17.04 3.25
N ILE A 438 -14.27 16.08 4.07
CA ILE A 438 -13.41 15.24 4.91
C ILE A 438 -12.44 14.42 4.05
N SER A 439 -12.94 13.79 2.98
CA SER A 439 -12.13 12.98 2.06
C SER A 439 -11.02 13.83 1.42
N SER A 440 -11.37 15.00 0.89
CA SER A 440 -10.41 15.96 0.33
C SER A 440 -9.34 16.37 1.35
N PHE A 441 -9.72 16.76 2.57
CA PHE A 441 -8.75 17.14 3.60
C PHE A 441 -7.84 15.99 4.03
N ASN A 442 -8.37 14.77 4.16
CA ASN A 442 -7.60 13.59 4.51
C ASN A 442 -6.58 13.24 3.41
N LEU A 443 -6.97 13.35 2.14
CA LEU A 443 -6.07 13.13 1.02
C LEU A 443 -4.94 14.17 0.98
N LEU A 444 -5.28 15.46 1.10
CA LEU A 444 -4.29 16.55 1.14
C LEU A 444 -3.33 16.38 2.33
N SER A 445 -3.84 15.97 3.48
CA SER A 445 -3.02 15.65 4.66
C SER A 445 -2.03 14.53 4.35
N SER A 446 -2.45 13.55 3.57
CA SER A 446 -1.66 12.38 3.20
C SER A 446 -0.57 12.75 2.18
N PHE A 447 -0.85 13.65 1.24
CA PHE A 447 0.18 14.24 0.39
C PHE A 447 1.25 14.99 1.20
N CYS A 448 0.87 15.75 2.23
CA CYS A 448 1.83 16.37 3.14
C CYS A 448 2.64 15.31 3.91
N LYS A 449 1.99 14.25 4.42
CA LYS A 449 2.66 13.16 5.15
C LYS A 449 3.60 12.33 4.26
N ALA A 450 3.36 12.27 2.96
CA ALA A 450 4.23 11.59 2.01
C ALA A 450 5.62 12.24 1.87
N ARG A 451 5.82 13.46 2.40
CA ARG A 451 7.11 14.18 2.48
C ARG A 451 7.81 14.42 1.13
N GLN A 452 7.07 14.37 0.03
CA GLN A 452 7.57 14.74 -1.29
C GLN A 452 7.45 16.23 -1.49
N VAL A 453 8.60 16.93 -1.46
CA VAL A 453 8.65 18.39 -1.55
C VAL A 453 8.06 18.85 -2.88
N SER A 454 8.46 18.26 -4.00
CA SER A 454 7.92 18.55 -5.34
C SER A 454 6.40 18.47 -5.41
N LEU A 455 5.80 17.41 -4.85
CA LEU A 455 4.35 17.22 -4.79
C LEU A 455 3.67 18.36 -4.01
N VAL A 456 4.18 18.67 -2.81
CA VAL A 456 3.61 19.72 -1.95
C VAL A 456 3.81 21.11 -2.57
N LEU A 457 4.96 21.38 -3.18
CA LEU A 457 5.21 22.61 -3.95
C LEU A 457 4.21 22.76 -5.10
N LYS A 458 3.96 21.69 -5.87
CA LYS A 458 2.99 21.68 -6.98
C LYS A 458 1.56 21.93 -6.50
N LEU A 459 1.13 21.28 -5.41
CA LEU A 459 -0.25 21.36 -4.92
C LEU A 459 -0.60 22.71 -4.30
N PHE A 460 0.28 23.26 -3.49
CA PHE A 460 0.03 24.49 -2.72
C PHE A 460 0.69 25.72 -3.33
N GLY A 461 1.44 25.57 -4.43
CA GLY A 461 2.13 26.66 -5.12
C GLY A 461 3.22 27.32 -4.29
N PHE A 462 3.80 26.61 -3.31
CA PHE A 462 4.87 27.16 -2.49
C PHE A 462 6.03 27.63 -3.37
N GLU A 463 6.43 28.90 -3.24
CA GLU A 463 7.70 29.36 -3.79
C GLU A 463 8.82 28.96 -2.83
N PRO A 464 9.76 28.07 -3.24
CA PRO A 464 10.89 27.74 -2.39
C PRO A 464 11.79 28.97 -2.29
N PHE A 465 11.99 29.48 -1.08
CA PHE A 465 13.00 30.50 -0.83
C PHE A 465 14.10 29.92 0.07
N ILE A 466 15.34 30.13 -0.35
CA ILE A 466 16.53 29.74 0.41
C ILE A 466 16.90 30.94 1.28
N VAL A 467 16.81 30.79 2.60
CA VAL A 467 17.36 31.77 3.54
C VAL A 467 18.70 31.25 4.05
N ASP A 468 19.73 32.07 3.98
CA ASP A 468 21.00 31.77 4.64
C ASP A 468 20.78 31.57 6.15
N ILE A 469 21.37 30.51 6.69
CA ILE A 469 21.22 30.05 8.10
C ILE A 469 21.55 31.18 9.09
N GLY A 470 22.39 32.15 8.71
CA GLY A 470 22.74 33.32 9.52
C GLY A 470 21.77 34.52 9.41
N ALA A 471 20.96 34.61 8.34
CA ALA A 471 20.01 35.71 8.11
C ALA A 471 18.61 35.40 8.68
N CYS A 472 18.25 34.12 8.77
CA CYS A 472 17.02 33.64 9.42
C CYS A 472 17.21 33.44 10.93
N VAL A 473 17.96 34.34 11.59
CA VAL A 473 17.64 34.61 12.99
C VAL A 473 16.20 35.13 12.94
N ILE A 474 15.24 34.25 13.19
CA ILE A 474 13.89 34.63 13.59
C ILE A 474 14.09 35.53 14.80
N LYS A 475 14.18 36.83 14.54
CA LYS A 475 14.15 37.89 15.53
C LYS A 475 12.69 38.12 15.89
N SER A 476 11.99 37.13 16.46
CA SER A 476 10.68 37.41 17.04
C SER A 476 10.23 36.35 18.05
N ASP A 477 10.79 36.45 19.27
CA ASP A 477 10.13 35.91 20.46
C ASP A 477 8.67 36.44 20.60
N SER A 478 8.33 37.58 19.99
CA SER A 478 7.02 38.26 20.11
C SER A 478 5.83 37.36 19.82
N ASN A 479 5.97 36.45 18.87
CA ASN A 479 4.81 35.78 18.35
C ASN A 479 4.53 34.43 19.00
N THR A 480 5.63 33.75 19.38
CA THR A 480 5.53 32.69 20.37
C THR A 480 5.02 33.27 21.69
N ASN A 481 5.30 34.55 21.99
CA ASN A 481 4.72 35.24 23.15
C ASN A 481 3.22 35.51 22.96
N ASP A 482 2.76 35.91 21.77
CA ASP A 482 1.32 36.10 21.51
C ASP A 482 0.56 34.78 21.67
N LEU A 483 1.00 33.70 21.02
CA LEU A 483 0.43 32.36 21.22
C LEU A 483 0.55 31.90 22.67
N CYS A 484 1.66 32.19 23.35
CA CYS A 484 1.83 31.89 24.79
C CYS A 484 0.79 32.61 25.64
N ASN A 485 0.46 33.86 25.31
CA ASN A 485 -0.58 34.62 26.02
C ASN A 485 -1.95 34.00 25.78
N LEU A 486 -2.27 33.60 24.55
CA LEU A 486 -3.53 32.90 24.23
C LEU A 486 -3.62 31.56 24.97
N VAL A 487 -2.55 30.76 24.95
CA VAL A 487 -2.48 29.49 25.69
C VAL A 487 -2.65 29.70 27.19
N LYS A 488 -2.02 30.72 27.77
CA LYS A 488 -2.24 31.08 29.18
C LYS A 488 -3.69 31.44 29.45
N LEU A 489 -4.35 32.20 28.57
CA LEU A 489 -5.77 32.52 28.74
C LEU A 489 -6.63 31.24 28.74
N ILE A 490 -6.34 30.29 27.85
CA ILE A 490 -7.00 28.97 27.83
C ILE A 490 -6.76 28.22 29.14
N GLU A 491 -5.52 28.13 29.61
CA GLU A 491 -5.18 27.44 30.86
C GLU A 491 -5.82 28.08 32.11
N HIS A 492 -5.94 29.40 32.14
CA HIS A 492 -6.59 30.11 33.25
C HIS A 492 -8.11 29.89 33.23
N GLY A 493 -8.73 29.84 32.06
CA GLY A 493 -10.16 29.56 31.91
C GLY A 493 -10.50 28.09 32.20
N GLU A 494 -9.68 27.17 31.70
CA GLU A 494 -9.89 25.71 31.75
C GLU A 494 -8.57 24.99 32.12
N PRO A 495 -8.29 24.79 33.43
CA PRO A 495 -7.01 24.24 33.90
C PRO A 495 -6.64 22.85 33.39
N SER A 496 -7.59 22.07 32.89
CA SER A 496 -7.37 20.74 32.29
C SER A 496 -6.46 20.81 31.05
N TYR A 497 -6.46 21.92 30.31
CA TYR A 497 -5.63 22.12 29.13
C TYR A 497 -4.13 22.24 29.43
N LYS A 498 -3.75 22.45 30.70
CA LYS A 498 -2.35 22.41 31.11
C LYS A 498 -1.72 21.04 30.83
N THR A 499 -2.46 19.97 31.08
CA THR A 499 -2.02 18.59 30.80
C THR A 499 -1.83 18.38 29.30
N VAL A 500 -2.80 18.83 28.49
CA VAL A 500 -2.73 18.77 27.03
C VAL A 500 -1.50 19.51 26.50
N LEU A 501 -1.22 20.71 27.02
CA LEU A 501 -0.03 21.47 26.64
C LEU A 501 1.27 20.72 26.95
N VAL A 502 1.38 20.12 28.14
CA VAL A 502 2.55 19.34 28.54
C VAL A 502 2.75 18.17 27.59
N ASP A 503 1.71 17.38 27.33
CA ASP A 503 1.76 16.23 26.42
C ASP A 503 2.23 16.67 25.02
N LYS A 504 1.70 17.79 24.50
CA LYS A 504 2.09 18.32 23.18
C LYS A 504 3.51 18.85 23.13
N LEU A 505 4.01 19.44 24.20
CA LEU A 505 5.42 19.85 24.27
C LEU A 505 6.34 18.62 24.37
N GLU A 506 5.96 17.59 25.13
CA GLU A 506 6.71 16.34 25.23
C GLU A 506 6.78 15.58 23.90
N GLU A 507 5.67 15.51 23.16
CA GLU A 507 5.63 14.99 21.78
C GLU A 507 6.67 15.72 20.90
N GLY A 508 6.66 17.06 20.93
CA GLY A 508 7.60 17.91 20.20
C GLY A 508 9.06 17.70 20.61
N TYR A 509 9.35 17.61 21.91
CA TYR A 509 10.71 17.39 22.42
C TYR A 509 11.23 15.99 22.11
N THR A 510 10.39 14.98 22.24
CA THR A 510 10.71 13.59 21.84
C THR A 510 11.06 13.54 20.36
N TRP A 511 10.34 14.31 19.54
CA TRP A 511 10.61 14.42 18.12
C TRP A 511 11.97 15.09 17.85
N ILE A 512 12.30 16.23 18.46
CA ILE A 512 13.63 16.89 18.32
C ILE A 512 14.74 15.92 18.71
N TYR A 513 14.58 15.20 19.84
CA TYR A 513 15.56 14.24 20.33
C TYR A 513 15.81 13.11 19.31
N LYS A 514 14.73 12.55 18.74
CA LYS A 514 14.83 11.52 17.68
C LYS A 514 15.47 12.07 16.42
N VAL A 515 15.20 13.32 16.03
CA VAL A 515 15.84 13.98 14.88
C VAL A 515 17.33 14.19 15.13
N GLY A 516 17.72 14.68 16.30
CA GLY A 516 19.12 14.90 16.67
C GLY A 516 19.96 13.61 16.77
N LYS A 517 19.36 12.47 17.14
CA LYS A 517 20.06 11.17 17.22
C LYS A 517 20.23 10.45 15.88
N ASN A 518 19.30 10.63 14.95
CA ASN A 518 19.24 9.89 13.68
C ASN A 518 19.50 10.76 12.45
N GLY A 519 19.69 12.07 12.61
CA GLY A 519 20.16 12.95 11.54
C GLY A 519 21.66 12.77 11.36
N ASP A 520 22.14 12.74 10.11
CA ASP A 520 23.56 12.66 9.81
C ASP A 520 24.30 13.82 10.52
N PRO A 521 25.08 13.54 11.59
CA PRO A 521 25.74 14.60 12.34
C PRO A 521 26.80 15.31 11.49
N GLN A 522 27.13 14.82 10.29
CA GLN A 522 28.09 15.45 9.38
C GLN A 522 27.49 16.47 8.41
N ASN A 523 26.15 16.57 8.28
CA ASN A 523 25.54 17.48 7.31
C ASN A 523 24.49 18.45 7.91
N PRO A 524 24.82 19.23 8.96
CA PRO A 524 23.93 20.28 9.49
C PRO A 524 23.65 21.42 8.49
N THR A 525 24.45 21.51 7.42
CA THR A 525 24.57 22.59 6.45
C THR A 525 23.77 22.41 5.15
N SER A 526 22.97 21.35 4.97
CA SER A 526 22.09 21.27 3.80
C SER A 526 21.13 22.47 3.81
N SER A 527 21.18 23.30 2.76
CA SER A 527 20.32 24.47 2.59
C SER A 527 18.87 24.14 2.94
N ARG A 528 18.34 24.81 3.97
CA ARG A 528 17.02 24.52 4.51
C ARG A 528 15.99 25.35 3.74
N THR A 529 15.25 24.71 2.83
CA THR A 529 14.20 25.38 2.04
C THR A 529 13.02 25.74 2.94
N TRP A 530 12.67 27.03 2.98
CA TRP A 530 11.45 27.52 3.59
C TRP A 530 10.34 27.61 2.54
N LEU A 531 9.09 27.41 2.97
CA LEU A 531 7.91 27.38 2.11
C LEU A 531 6.91 28.47 2.51
N LYS A 532 6.42 29.25 1.53
CA LYS A 532 5.43 30.33 1.70
C LYS A 532 4.04 29.92 1.17
N PHE A 533 2.97 29.99 1.97
CA PHE A 533 1.63 29.57 1.53
C PHE A 533 1.13 30.58 0.49
N ASP A 534 1.05 30.17 -0.78
CA ASP A 534 0.71 31.08 -1.86
C ASP A 534 -0.81 31.32 -1.91
N PHE A 535 -1.24 32.42 -1.31
CA PHE A 535 -2.64 32.85 -1.31
C PHE A 535 -3.17 33.21 -2.70
N SER A 536 -2.33 33.31 -3.73
CA SER A 536 -2.78 33.49 -5.11
C SER A 536 -3.30 32.20 -5.77
N LYS A 537 -3.11 31.04 -5.11
CA LYS A 537 -3.59 29.76 -5.61
C LYS A 537 -4.95 29.41 -5.03
N GLU A 538 -5.78 28.83 -5.89
CA GLU A 538 -7.14 28.39 -5.59
C GLU A 538 -7.23 27.41 -4.40
N LEU A 539 -6.41 26.36 -4.37
CA LEU A 539 -6.50 25.33 -3.33
C LEU A 539 -6.19 25.88 -1.91
N PRO A 540 -5.10 26.64 -1.69
CA PRO A 540 -4.91 27.44 -0.48
C PRO A 540 -6.12 28.29 -0.08
N LEU A 541 -6.71 29.04 -1.02
CA LEU A 541 -7.90 29.86 -0.75
C LEU A 541 -9.10 29.04 -0.33
N LEU A 542 -9.32 27.86 -0.93
CA LEU A 542 -10.40 26.95 -0.54
C LEU A 542 -10.23 26.48 0.91
N ILE A 543 -9.02 26.06 1.28
CA ILE A 543 -8.71 25.67 2.67
C ILE A 543 -8.98 26.82 3.64
N LEU A 544 -8.54 28.04 3.31
CA LEU A 544 -8.79 29.22 4.14
C LEU A 544 -10.28 29.58 4.22
N SER A 545 -11.05 29.40 3.14
CA SER A 545 -12.49 29.64 3.16
C SER A 545 -13.21 28.71 4.13
N HIS A 546 -12.79 27.44 4.23
CA HIS A 546 -13.29 26.50 5.24
C HIS A 546 -12.84 26.87 6.65
N PHE A 547 -11.62 27.40 6.80
CA PHE A 547 -11.12 27.89 8.08
C PHE A 547 -11.90 29.11 8.58
N VAL A 548 -12.26 30.07 7.72
CA VAL A 548 -13.16 31.18 8.09
C VAL A 548 -14.50 30.68 8.63
N ARG A 549 -15.00 29.57 8.08
CA ARG A 549 -16.29 28.96 8.47
C ARG A 549 -16.19 28.05 9.70
N PHE A 550 -15.02 27.98 10.37
CA PHE A 550 -14.71 26.99 11.41
C PHE A 550 -15.85 26.76 12.42
N PHE A 551 -16.36 27.79 13.09
CA PHE A 551 -17.40 27.61 14.11
C PHE A 551 -18.77 27.14 13.57
N THR A 552 -18.95 27.13 12.26
CA THR A 552 -20.20 26.76 11.59
C THR A 552 -20.11 25.44 10.83
N ASN A 553 -18.90 24.96 10.56
CA ASN A 553 -18.69 23.65 9.97
C ASN A 553 -19.06 22.54 10.97
N PRO A 554 -19.44 21.35 10.48
CA PRO A 554 -19.53 20.16 11.30
C PRO A 554 -18.20 19.87 12.02
N TYR A 555 -18.29 19.40 13.26
CA TYR A 555 -17.11 19.06 14.08
C TYR A 555 -16.12 18.13 13.36
N THR A 556 -16.62 17.13 12.64
CA THR A 556 -15.80 16.18 11.88
C THR A 556 -15.03 16.83 10.74
N VAL A 557 -15.64 17.80 10.03
CA VAL A 557 -14.96 18.60 9.00
C VAL A 557 -13.82 19.40 9.63
N ASN A 558 -14.08 20.08 10.75
CA ASN A 558 -13.05 20.85 11.43
C ASN A 558 -11.91 19.97 11.95
N ARG A 559 -12.21 18.76 12.45
CA ARG A 559 -11.17 17.82 12.87
C ARG A 559 -10.23 17.46 11.71
N SER A 560 -10.79 17.16 10.53
CA SER A 560 -9.99 16.89 9.33
C SER A 560 -9.25 18.14 8.81
N LEU A 561 -9.88 19.32 8.86
CA LEU A 561 -9.23 20.59 8.50
C LEU A 561 -8.03 20.87 9.40
N LEU A 562 -8.17 20.75 10.72
CA LEU A 562 -7.06 21.00 11.64
C LEU A 562 -5.96 19.95 11.50
N ASN A 563 -6.30 18.69 11.20
CA ASN A 563 -5.29 17.69 10.84
C ASN A 563 -4.51 18.08 9.58
N LEU A 564 -5.19 18.61 8.55
CA LEU A 564 -4.53 19.14 7.36
C LEU A 564 -3.62 20.32 7.70
N LEU A 565 -4.11 21.31 8.44
CA LEU A 565 -3.31 22.47 8.87
C LEU A 565 -2.09 22.03 9.71
N LYS A 566 -2.23 21.03 10.59
CA LYS A 566 -1.11 20.42 11.33
C LYS A 566 -0.12 19.72 10.40
N CYS A 567 -0.59 18.97 9.41
CA CYS A 567 0.28 18.29 8.45
C CYS A 567 1.05 19.29 7.57
N ILE A 568 0.39 20.37 7.15
CA ILE A 568 1.01 21.47 6.41
C ILE A 568 2.04 22.16 7.31
N THR A 569 1.64 22.66 8.48
CA THR A 569 2.53 23.38 9.41
C THR A 569 3.74 22.55 9.84
N SER A 570 3.60 21.24 10.06
CA SER A 570 4.70 20.34 10.42
C SER A 570 5.52 19.82 9.24
N PHE A 571 5.10 20.08 7.99
CA PHE A 571 5.79 19.64 6.79
C PHE A 571 7.23 20.14 6.77
N ASN A 572 8.15 19.31 6.25
CA ASN A 572 9.59 19.61 6.22
C ASN A 572 10.15 20.08 7.58
N HIS A 573 9.63 19.53 8.68
CA HIS A 573 10.07 19.87 10.04
C HIS A 573 9.65 21.27 10.49
N GLY A 574 8.44 21.72 10.15
CA GLY A 574 7.96 23.01 10.66
C GLY A 574 8.44 24.22 9.85
N LYS A 575 8.98 24.02 8.64
CA LYS A 575 9.66 25.06 7.84
C LYS A 575 8.74 25.84 6.90
N ILE A 576 7.44 25.84 7.18
CA ILE A 576 6.49 26.71 6.47
C ILE A 576 6.43 28.05 7.20
N PHE A 577 6.67 29.14 6.45
CA PHE A 577 6.89 30.49 6.99
C PHE A 577 5.60 31.22 7.34
N ASP A 578 4.49 30.94 6.64
CA ASP A 578 3.26 31.75 6.73
C ASP A 578 2.20 31.27 7.72
N PHE A 579 2.37 30.11 8.33
CA PHE A 579 1.49 29.69 9.42
C PHE A 579 1.97 30.33 10.70
N VAL A 580 1.55 31.58 10.91
CA VAL A 580 1.94 32.46 12.01
C VAL A 580 3.49 32.66 11.86
N LEU A 581 4.03 33.70 11.17
CA LEU A 581 3.94 35.16 11.41
C LEU A 581 4.64 36.09 10.40
N ASN A 582 4.24 37.36 10.56
CA ASN A 582 4.83 38.69 10.29
C ASN A 582 6.37 38.85 10.50
N ASP A 583 7.21 38.02 9.87
CA ASP A 583 8.68 38.06 10.03
C ASP A 583 9.41 38.95 9.01
N THR A 584 8.71 39.63 8.10
CA THR A 584 9.30 40.74 7.37
C THR A 584 9.06 42.01 8.15
N SER A 585 10.06 42.89 8.23
CA SER A 585 9.99 44.22 8.85
C SER A 585 9.05 45.20 8.12
N GLY A 586 7.95 44.69 7.55
CA GLY A 586 6.91 45.41 6.83
C GLY A 586 5.56 45.30 7.56
N PRO A 587 4.60 46.18 7.22
CA PRO A 587 3.35 46.35 7.95
C PRO A 587 2.23 45.37 7.52
N THR A 588 2.53 44.21 6.96
CA THR A 588 1.50 43.35 6.37
C THR A 588 1.29 42.08 7.19
N GLU A 589 0.28 42.10 8.06
CA GLU A 589 -0.35 40.91 8.62
C GLU A 589 -0.61 39.87 7.51
N THR A 590 -0.35 38.58 7.76
CA THR A 590 -0.60 37.55 6.76
C THR A 590 -2.09 37.24 6.67
N PHE A 591 -2.57 36.81 5.50
CA PHE A 591 -3.99 36.49 5.31
C PHE A 591 -4.49 35.41 6.29
N PHE A 592 -3.65 34.40 6.59
CA PHE A 592 -3.95 33.40 7.63
C PHE A 592 -4.07 34.03 9.02
N TYR A 593 -3.21 34.98 9.38
CA TYR A 593 -3.22 35.65 10.68
C TYR A 593 -4.50 36.48 10.89
N GLU A 594 -4.97 37.17 9.86
CA GLU A 594 -6.24 37.90 9.92
C GLU A 594 -7.42 36.97 10.20
N ILE A 595 -7.48 35.83 9.51
CA ILE A 595 -8.51 34.81 9.73
C ILE A 595 -8.40 34.24 11.14
N PHE A 596 -7.18 33.94 11.61
CA PHE A 596 -6.95 33.41 12.95
C PHE A 596 -7.42 34.40 14.04
N THR A 597 -7.08 35.68 13.90
CA THR A 597 -7.52 36.74 14.82
C THR A 597 -9.04 36.85 14.85
N PHE A 598 -9.69 36.86 13.68
CA PHE A 598 -11.15 36.83 13.58
C PHE A 598 -11.77 35.62 14.29
N LEU A 599 -11.18 34.43 14.15
CA LEU A 599 -11.67 33.22 14.82
C LEU A 599 -11.44 33.29 16.33
N TRP A 600 -10.35 33.88 16.80
CA TRP A 600 -10.10 34.10 18.22
C TRP A 600 -11.14 35.05 18.83
N GLU A 601 -11.41 36.19 18.20
CA GLU A 601 -12.46 37.13 18.64
C GLU A 601 -13.84 36.48 18.63
N SER A 602 -14.11 35.64 17.62
CA SER A 602 -15.35 34.85 17.55
C SER A 602 -15.46 33.87 18.72
N LEU A 603 -14.37 33.19 19.09
CA LEU A 603 -14.32 32.29 20.25
C LEU A 603 -14.69 33.04 21.54
N GLU A 604 -14.16 34.24 21.75
CA GLU A 604 -14.42 35.05 22.95
C GLU A 604 -15.90 35.45 23.03
N ASP A 605 -16.49 35.92 21.93
CA ASP A 605 -17.90 36.29 21.85
C ASP A 605 -18.82 35.07 22.09
N TYR A 606 -18.53 33.93 21.45
CA TYR A 606 -19.30 32.71 21.65
C TYR A 606 -19.16 32.16 23.08
N SER A 607 -17.96 32.19 23.65
CA SER A 607 -17.71 31.74 25.02
C SER A 607 -18.49 32.59 26.01
N SER A 608 -18.47 33.92 25.86
CA SER A 608 -19.27 34.83 26.68
C SER A 608 -20.77 34.51 26.61
N LYS A 609 -21.30 34.26 25.41
CA LYS A 609 -22.72 33.88 25.20
C LYS A 609 -23.06 32.52 25.81
N TYR A 610 -22.15 31.55 25.70
CA TYR A 610 -22.28 30.21 26.28
C TYR A 610 -22.37 30.28 27.81
N TYR A 611 -21.43 30.99 28.45
CA TYR A 611 -21.41 31.15 29.91
C TYR A 611 -22.56 32.01 30.45
N CYS A 612 -23.14 32.89 29.64
CA CYS A 612 -24.38 33.60 29.98
C CYS A 612 -25.65 32.74 29.85
N GLY A 613 -25.54 31.45 29.55
CA GLY A 613 -26.67 30.51 29.47
C GLY A 613 -27.56 30.69 28.24
N ARG A 614 -27.05 31.28 27.15
CA ARG A 614 -27.81 31.34 25.89
C ARG A 614 -27.87 29.95 25.24
N VAL A 615 -28.96 29.70 24.52
CA VAL A 615 -29.15 28.43 23.77
C VAL A 615 -28.65 28.54 22.33
N VAL A 616 -28.72 29.76 21.76
CA VAL A 616 -28.32 30.05 20.38
C VAL A 616 -27.50 31.33 20.28
N ALA A 617 -26.63 31.39 19.28
CA ALA A 617 -25.83 32.58 18.96
C ALA A 617 -25.94 32.93 17.46
N PRO A 618 -25.97 34.23 17.10
CA PRO A 618 -25.83 34.64 15.72
C PRO A 618 -24.41 34.32 15.22
N ILE A 619 -24.28 34.06 13.92
CA ILE A 619 -22.98 33.84 13.29
C ILE A 619 -22.19 35.15 13.30
N VAL A 620 -21.00 35.12 13.91
CA VAL A 620 -20.03 36.21 13.88
C VAL A 620 -19.48 36.35 12.46
N THR A 621 -19.38 37.59 12.00
CA THR A 621 -19.22 37.93 10.58
C THR A 621 -17.77 38.26 10.30
N PRO A 622 -17.14 37.73 9.24
CA PRO A 622 -15.77 38.10 8.88
C PRO A 622 -15.66 39.62 8.67
N THR A 623 -14.48 40.18 8.94
CA THR A 623 -14.24 41.60 8.69
C THR A 623 -14.36 41.91 7.19
N SER A 624 -14.72 43.15 6.85
CA SER A 624 -14.77 43.60 5.45
C SER A 624 -13.42 43.45 4.74
N HIS A 625 -12.32 43.50 5.50
CA HIS A 625 -10.98 43.28 4.99
C HIS A 625 -10.76 41.83 4.54
N ILE A 626 -11.13 40.83 5.36
CA ILE A 626 -11.03 39.41 5.01
C ILE A 626 -11.84 39.12 3.73
N LEU A 627 -13.07 39.63 3.63
CA LEU A 627 -13.91 39.47 2.43
C LEU A 627 -13.28 40.13 1.20
N TYR A 628 -12.67 41.31 1.36
CA TYR A 628 -11.94 41.99 0.30
C TYR A 628 -10.73 41.17 -0.17
N LEU A 629 -9.97 40.57 0.76
CA LEU A 629 -8.82 39.73 0.42
C LEU A 629 -9.26 38.52 -0.41
N PHE A 630 -10.30 37.77 0.01
CA PHE A 630 -10.85 36.69 -0.81
C PHE A 630 -11.23 37.18 -2.20
N ARG A 631 -11.97 38.29 -2.30
CA ARG A 631 -12.42 38.85 -3.59
C ARG A 631 -11.26 39.31 -4.47
N SER A 632 -10.14 39.75 -3.89
CA SER A 632 -8.96 40.17 -4.63
C SER A 632 -8.19 39.01 -5.28
N TYR A 633 -8.30 37.80 -4.71
CA TYR A 633 -7.64 36.59 -5.21
C TYR A 633 -8.57 35.72 -6.06
N ASP A 634 -9.80 35.47 -5.60
CA ASP A 634 -10.78 34.64 -6.31
C ASP A 634 -12.22 35.11 -6.06
N LYS A 635 -12.89 35.53 -7.13
CA LYS A 635 -14.25 36.04 -7.06
C LYS A 635 -15.28 34.96 -6.70
N VAL A 636 -15.12 33.74 -7.21
CA VAL A 636 -16.08 32.64 -7.00
C VAL A 636 -16.08 32.23 -5.54
N ILE A 637 -14.89 32.04 -4.95
CA ILE A 637 -14.74 31.71 -3.53
C ILE A 637 -15.32 32.82 -2.66
N ALA A 638 -15.05 34.09 -3.00
CA ALA A 638 -15.56 35.24 -2.26
C ALA A 638 -17.09 35.33 -2.31
N ASP A 639 -17.70 35.18 -3.50
CA ASP A 639 -19.15 35.24 -3.66
C ASP A 639 -19.84 34.09 -2.91
N ASN A 640 -19.26 32.88 -2.91
CA ASN A 640 -19.73 31.75 -2.11
C ASN A 640 -19.65 32.03 -0.59
N LEU A 641 -18.60 32.69 -0.12
CA LEU A 641 -18.45 33.10 1.28
C LEU A 641 -19.48 34.17 1.68
N GLU A 642 -19.73 35.15 0.81
CA GLU A 642 -20.76 36.17 1.04
C GLU A 642 -22.17 35.57 1.05
N GLU A 643 -22.46 34.61 0.18
CA GLU A 643 -23.75 33.91 0.18
C GLU A 643 -23.94 33.10 1.46
N TRP A 644 -22.94 32.31 1.86
CA TRP A 644 -22.95 31.59 3.13
C TRP A 644 -23.24 32.53 4.30
N TYR A 645 -22.60 33.69 4.34
CA TYR A 645 -22.85 34.68 5.38
C TYR A 645 -24.30 35.20 5.36
N LYS A 646 -24.83 35.55 4.19
CA LYS A 646 -26.24 36.00 4.04
C LYS A 646 -27.24 34.94 4.49
N GLN A 647 -26.94 33.67 4.27
CA GLN A 647 -27.77 32.55 4.74
C GLN A 647 -27.62 32.34 6.25
N GLY A 648 -26.39 32.38 6.75
CA GLY A 648 -26.06 32.21 8.16
C GLY A 648 -26.64 33.30 9.07
N ALA A 649 -26.72 34.54 8.59
CA ALA A 649 -27.40 35.63 9.30
C ALA A 649 -28.88 35.35 9.59
N LYS A 650 -29.52 34.44 8.84
CA LYS A 650 -30.93 34.06 9.02
C LYS A 650 -31.10 32.86 9.98
N ASN A 651 -30.06 32.08 10.21
CA ASN A 651 -30.11 30.80 10.93
C ASN A 651 -29.10 30.79 12.09
N PRO A 652 -29.50 31.13 13.32
CA PRO A 652 -28.59 31.13 14.47
C PRO A 652 -28.15 29.70 14.84
N ILE A 653 -26.94 29.57 15.38
CA ILE A 653 -26.30 28.29 15.69
C ILE A 653 -26.62 27.87 17.12
N LYS A 654 -26.89 26.59 17.33
CA LYS A 654 -27.02 25.99 18.66
C LYS A 654 -25.67 25.99 19.38
N LEU A 655 -25.63 26.55 20.57
CA LEU A 655 -24.39 26.71 21.33
C LEU A 655 -23.78 25.37 21.79
N GLU A 656 -24.59 24.33 21.96
CA GLU A 656 -24.11 22.96 22.22
C GLU A 656 -23.27 22.39 21.06
N THR A 657 -23.70 22.59 19.82
CA THR A 657 -22.96 22.16 18.63
C THR A 657 -21.66 22.97 18.47
N LEU A 658 -21.72 24.24 18.85
CA LEU A 658 -20.59 25.15 18.79
C LEU A 658 -19.53 24.83 19.87
N ALA A 659 -19.93 24.31 21.02
CA ALA A 659 -19.03 23.98 22.13
C ALA A 659 -17.91 23.00 21.72
N LEU A 660 -18.25 21.94 20.96
CA LEU A 660 -17.26 21.00 20.44
C LEU A 660 -16.24 21.67 19.52
N ASN A 661 -16.69 22.62 18.69
CA ASN A 661 -15.80 23.40 17.84
C ASN A 661 -14.93 24.36 18.68
N MET A 662 -15.46 24.98 19.74
CA MET A 662 -14.67 25.82 20.66
C MET A 662 -13.54 25.03 21.32
N GLU A 663 -13.84 23.83 21.85
CA GLU A 663 -12.83 22.95 22.45
C GLU A 663 -11.76 22.54 21.44
N LEU A 664 -12.19 22.20 20.21
CA LEU A 664 -11.31 21.81 19.13
C LEU A 664 -10.38 22.97 18.70
N PHE A 665 -10.91 24.20 18.64
CA PHE A 665 -10.11 25.40 18.33
C PHE A 665 -9.08 25.70 19.42
N LYS A 666 -9.45 25.63 20.71
CA LYS A 666 -8.52 25.78 21.83
C LYS A 666 -7.38 24.75 21.76
N GLY A 667 -7.71 23.50 21.49
CA GLY A 667 -6.72 22.43 21.28
C GLY A 667 -5.76 22.77 20.12
N PHE A 668 -6.28 23.29 19.00
CA PHE A 668 -5.46 23.71 17.87
C PHE A 668 -4.52 24.89 18.21
N VAL A 669 -4.95 25.86 19.01
CA VAL A 669 -4.08 26.97 19.47
C VAL A 669 -2.90 26.42 20.28
N ILE A 670 -3.15 25.43 21.14
CA ILE A 670 -2.09 24.74 21.92
C ILE A 670 -1.16 23.97 21.00
N ASP A 671 -1.69 23.25 20.01
CA ASP A 671 -0.88 22.53 19.03
C ASP A 671 0.02 23.48 18.23
N LEU A 672 -0.52 24.59 17.73
CA LEU A 672 0.27 25.62 17.04
C LEU A 672 1.38 26.16 17.94
N TYR A 673 1.05 26.55 19.17
CA TYR A 673 2.05 27.02 20.14
C TYR A 673 3.17 25.98 20.35
N SER A 674 2.81 24.71 20.54
CA SER A 674 3.79 23.63 20.72
C SER A 674 4.69 23.46 19.49
N ILE A 675 4.11 23.47 18.29
CA ILE A 675 4.86 23.37 17.02
C ILE A 675 5.88 24.52 16.91
N HIS A 676 5.45 25.77 17.14
CA HIS A 676 6.34 26.93 17.10
C HIS A 676 7.43 26.88 18.18
N LYS A 677 7.07 26.47 19.40
CA LYS A 677 8.02 26.34 20.51
C LYS A 677 9.09 25.27 20.22
N THR A 678 8.66 24.14 19.68
CA THR A 678 9.51 23.03 19.26
C THR A 678 10.47 23.48 18.15
N ARG A 679 9.96 24.16 17.10
CA ARG A 679 10.77 24.74 16.02
C ARG A 679 11.85 25.69 16.54
N ASN A 680 11.48 26.60 17.45
CA ASN A 680 12.41 27.57 18.02
C ASN A 680 13.51 26.88 18.87
N LEU A 681 13.16 25.82 19.60
CA LEU A 681 14.13 25.05 20.36
C LEU A 681 15.08 24.29 19.43
N GLU A 682 14.56 23.64 18.41
CA GLU A 682 15.34 22.91 17.39
C GLU A 682 16.40 23.84 16.77
N HIS A 683 16.00 25.03 16.34
CA HIS A 683 16.92 26.03 15.78
C HIS A 683 18.05 26.42 16.75
N ARG A 684 17.72 26.67 18.02
CA ARG A 684 18.72 27.01 19.07
C ARG A 684 19.70 25.86 19.32
N VAL A 685 19.24 24.61 19.28
CA VAL A 685 20.11 23.43 19.42
C VAL A 685 21.07 23.32 18.24
N PHE A 686 20.60 23.50 17.01
CA PHE A 686 21.45 23.44 15.82
C PHE A 686 22.50 24.56 15.77
N GLN A 687 22.14 25.79 16.12
CA GLN A 687 23.11 26.91 16.20
C GLN A 687 24.24 26.63 17.20
N LYS A 688 23.91 26.06 18.37
CA LYS A 688 24.92 25.66 19.37
C LYS A 688 25.85 24.58 18.84
N LEU A 689 25.32 23.61 18.08
CA LEU A 689 26.13 22.57 17.45
C LEU A 689 27.08 23.14 16.37
N GLU A 690 26.61 24.07 15.52
CA GLU A 690 27.44 24.72 14.50
C GLU A 690 28.56 25.58 15.12
N THR A 691 28.22 26.40 16.13
CA THR A 691 29.20 27.22 16.84
C THR A 691 30.24 26.36 17.58
N SER A 692 29.84 25.25 18.21
CA SER A 692 30.79 24.32 18.84
C SER A 692 31.76 23.66 17.86
N LYS A 693 31.31 23.26 16.66
CA LYS A 693 32.20 22.74 15.61
C LYS A 693 33.15 23.79 15.07
N SER A 694 32.72 25.05 14.95
CA SER A 694 33.59 26.14 14.51
C SER A 694 34.70 26.49 15.50
N HIS A 695 34.52 26.17 16.80
CA HIS A 695 35.54 26.33 17.84
C HIS A 695 36.46 25.12 18.00
N GLU A 696 36.11 23.93 17.49
CA GLU A 696 37.01 22.77 17.43
C GLU A 696 37.89 22.75 16.16
N ILE A 697 37.56 23.55 15.15
CA ILE A 697 38.30 23.69 13.89
C ILE A 697 39.21 24.95 13.88
N SER A 698 39.05 25.85 14.86
CA SER A 698 39.96 26.98 15.14
C SER A 698 40.93 26.65 16.26
#